data_AF-T1EWF0-F1
#
_entry.id   AF-T1EWF0-F1
#
_cell.length_a   1.000
_cell.length_b   1.000
_cell.length_c   1.000
_cell.angle_alpha   90.00
_cell.angle_beta   90.00
_cell.angle_gamma   90.00
#
_symmetry.space_group_name_H-M   'P 1'
#
loop_
_entity.id
_entity.type
_entity.pdbx_description
1 polymer ?
#
loop_
_entity_poly.entity_id
_entity_poly.type
_entity_poly.pdbx_seq_one_letter_code
_entity_poly.pdbx_strand_id
1 'polypeptide(L)'
;MRNFNKKYFFCCILLFTIFAAHTIWKYQQTNVVYLSQDDRDYPKLDTWSYTTESKEFSRYINSEIPKTNGDLDAAFEVINDDTILPPSARIRARKLFTNKSLVIWATEWHMTPIKDVENLLTPFGVKVINYNLDPYRCEFQRKACEARKNLKVLNPSNVLDALPKVVDKYIETYRNDAEMNSVDVVYCGYPASLCEVYVQLNKSVLVLATTRYDVGRYTAERWRKLNDNFRILAKKPWNIFGGNNLYDARFIQYYTGIKTHHIPSMCDYTGAEYTNTKTTFLILRRRDRGFNNIFYKKFEDACHLINCSAKIKLLGNYDYSNLAKHRGVVHVPYQISVMSIFEQYRMNIPMFFPSPKLLTRWQVDHYIMPERFGFIMVRYRERKTNRGKTPVEVMRTAVDEVLKKNRAINAVARETGIDRMTLKRYVRKSSLSPSVGLIPNWNTRQVFNLEQEEMLAKYLLQASKMNYGLSTKTTRQFAYDMAVANNITCPSSWSMKKTAGIDWLQGFMKRRPELSLRAPEATSLARATAFNKYNRTLFVKFQIQFSMVGLLESFDGAFFRKRPTSSIIGPDPSQGDVPDPKNEFDYNSTRYWMQFADFYQVMPYGVLYESIPHLVQILKDITDEQLMTISSNMRRYNVEFKKKLLRKWRKILLAFAENSPNRPH
;
A
#
# COMPACT_ATOMS: atom_id res chain seq x y z
N MET A 1 52.81 -27.25 -29.77
CA MET A 1 51.82 -26.70 -28.81
C MET A 1 50.63 -27.65 -28.57
N ARG A 2 50.85 -28.89 -28.10
CA ARG A 2 49.75 -29.85 -27.78
C ARG A 2 49.80 -30.46 -26.37
N ASN A 3 50.81 -30.15 -25.55
CA ASN A 3 50.93 -30.66 -24.18
C ASN A 3 50.71 -29.63 -23.06
N PHE A 4 50.52 -28.34 -23.39
CA PHE A 4 50.30 -27.30 -22.38
C PHE A 4 48.83 -27.17 -21.92
N ASN A 5 47.86 -27.66 -22.70
CA ASN A 5 46.43 -27.49 -22.39
C ASN A 5 45.82 -28.57 -21.50
N LYS A 6 46.41 -29.77 -21.39
CA LYS A 6 45.83 -30.84 -20.55
C LYS A 6 46.05 -30.60 -19.05
N LYS A 7 47.20 -30.07 -18.64
CA LYS A 7 47.48 -29.75 -17.23
C LYS A 7 46.61 -28.60 -16.71
N TYR A 8 46.39 -27.55 -17.51
CA TYR A 8 45.49 -26.45 -17.14
C TYR A 8 44.02 -26.91 -17.10
N PHE A 9 43.59 -27.76 -18.03
CA PHE A 9 42.22 -28.28 -18.02
C PHE A 9 41.96 -29.18 -16.80
N PHE A 10 42.90 -30.06 -16.45
CA PHE A 10 42.79 -30.89 -15.25
C PHE A 10 42.85 -30.05 -13.96
N CYS A 11 43.71 -29.03 -13.91
CA CYS A 11 43.82 -28.15 -12.75
C CYS A 11 42.56 -27.30 -12.57
N CYS A 12 41.96 -26.81 -13.66
CA CYS A 12 40.68 -26.09 -13.63
C CYS A 12 39.51 -27.00 -13.20
N ILE A 13 39.47 -28.26 -13.65
CA ILE A 13 38.44 -29.22 -13.20
C ILE A 13 38.63 -29.57 -11.73
N LEU A 14 39.87 -29.78 -11.28
CA LEU A 14 40.17 -30.06 -9.87
C LEU A 14 39.82 -28.86 -8.97
N LEU A 15 40.12 -27.64 -9.42
CA LEU A 15 39.74 -26.41 -8.73
C LEU A 15 38.21 -26.22 -8.73
N PHE A 16 37.51 -26.55 -9.82
CA PHE A 16 36.06 -26.51 -9.88
C PHE A 16 35.40 -27.56 -8.99
N THR A 17 35.95 -28.77 -8.90
CA THR A 17 35.42 -29.82 -8.02
C THR A 17 35.73 -29.53 -6.55
N ILE A 18 36.90 -28.98 -6.23
CA ILE A 18 37.23 -28.50 -4.88
C ILE A 18 36.37 -27.28 -4.51
N PHE A 19 36.13 -26.34 -5.43
CA PHE A 19 35.26 -25.19 -5.18
C PHE A 19 33.79 -25.60 -5.09
N ALA A 20 33.32 -26.54 -5.90
CA ALA A 20 31.98 -27.11 -5.81
C ALA A 20 31.81 -27.94 -4.54
N ALA A 21 32.79 -28.75 -4.15
CA ALA A 21 32.77 -29.51 -2.90
C ALA A 21 32.86 -28.58 -1.68
N HIS A 22 33.67 -27.53 -1.72
CA HIS A 22 33.72 -26.49 -0.68
C HIS A 22 32.44 -25.68 -0.65
N THR A 23 31.81 -25.40 -1.79
CA THR A 23 30.52 -24.70 -1.87
C THR A 23 29.38 -25.58 -1.40
N ILE A 24 29.38 -26.88 -1.72
CA ILE A 24 28.40 -27.87 -1.23
C ILE A 24 28.60 -28.12 0.26
N TRP A 25 29.84 -28.25 0.73
CA TRP A 25 30.19 -28.38 2.14
C TRP A 25 29.80 -27.11 2.92
N LYS A 26 30.06 -25.92 2.37
CA LYS A 26 29.64 -24.63 2.95
C LYS A 26 28.12 -24.47 2.87
N TYR A 27 27.46 -24.94 1.81
CA TYR A 27 26.00 -24.95 1.65
C TYR A 27 25.31 -25.94 2.63
N GLN A 28 25.95 -27.06 2.92
CA GLN A 28 25.53 -28.03 3.95
C GLN A 28 25.80 -27.48 5.36
N GLN A 29 26.92 -26.80 5.61
CA GLN A 29 27.21 -26.12 6.88
C GLN A 29 26.30 -24.88 7.12
N THR A 30 25.87 -24.17 6.07
CA THR A 30 24.94 -23.02 6.19
C THR A 30 23.46 -23.40 6.20
N ASN A 31 23.10 -24.64 5.84
CA ASN A 31 21.72 -25.14 5.89
C ASN A 31 21.46 -26.20 6.96
N VAL A 32 22.48 -26.60 7.74
CA VAL A 32 22.24 -27.16 9.07
C VAL A 32 22.07 -25.98 10.03
N VAL A 33 20.89 -25.38 10.01
CA VAL A 33 20.47 -24.50 11.08
C VAL A 33 20.16 -25.41 12.27
N TYR A 34 21.10 -25.49 13.21
CA TYR A 34 20.77 -25.95 14.55
C TYR A 34 19.60 -25.10 15.03
N LEU A 35 18.50 -25.74 15.44
CA LEU A 35 17.49 -25.09 16.28
C LEU A 35 18.26 -24.35 17.37
N SER A 36 18.12 -23.03 17.45
CA SER A 36 18.75 -22.29 18.52
C SER A 36 18.22 -22.85 19.85
N GLN A 37 18.99 -22.75 20.93
CA GLN A 37 18.55 -23.27 22.23
C GLN A 37 17.21 -22.63 22.66
N ASP A 38 16.94 -21.39 22.22
CA ASP A 38 15.66 -20.67 22.36
C ASP A 38 14.48 -21.26 21.55
N ASP A 39 14.73 -22.06 20.51
CA ASP A 39 13.70 -22.74 19.70
C ASP A 39 13.25 -24.09 20.30
N ARG A 40 13.64 -24.39 21.55
CA ARG A 40 13.25 -25.62 22.28
C ARG A 40 12.35 -25.37 23.49
N ASP A 41 12.30 -24.13 23.99
CA ASP A 41 11.44 -23.76 25.11
C ASP A 41 10.11 -23.22 24.60
N TYR A 42 9.26 -24.14 24.13
CA TYR A 42 7.89 -23.81 23.76
C TYR A 42 7.03 -23.74 25.03
N PRO A 43 6.33 -22.63 25.30
CA PRO A 43 5.24 -22.67 26.26
C PRO A 43 4.19 -23.68 25.77
N LYS A 44 3.68 -24.51 26.69
CA LYS A 44 2.52 -25.38 26.40
C LYS A 44 1.37 -24.52 25.87
N LEU A 45 0.54 -25.11 25.00
CA LEU A 45 -0.69 -24.53 24.40
C LEU A 45 -1.67 -23.91 25.43
N ASP A 46 -1.44 -24.15 26.72
CA ASP A 46 -2.28 -23.71 27.83
C ASP A 46 -2.15 -22.21 28.16
N THR A 47 -1.09 -21.52 27.71
CA THR A 47 -0.92 -20.08 27.97
C THR A 47 -1.31 -19.25 26.75
N TRP A 48 -2.60 -18.94 26.65
CA TRP A 48 -3.16 -17.90 25.78
C TRP A 48 -2.57 -16.54 26.21
N SER A 49 -1.38 -16.18 25.73
CA SER A 49 -0.71 -14.95 26.13
C SER A 49 -1.32 -13.74 25.42
N TYR A 50 -2.39 -13.19 25.98
CA TYR A 50 -2.92 -11.89 25.58
C TYR A 50 -1.85 -10.79 25.78
N THR A 51 -1.79 -9.82 24.88
CA THR A 51 -0.99 -8.60 25.11
C THR A 51 -1.51 -7.86 26.34
N THR A 52 -0.62 -7.18 27.08
CA THR A 52 -1.00 -6.34 28.22
C THR A 52 -2.08 -5.34 27.81
N GLU A 53 -1.98 -4.81 26.60
CA GLU A 53 -2.92 -3.88 25.99
C GLU A 53 -4.24 -4.53 25.60
N SER A 54 -4.26 -5.78 25.11
CA SER A 54 -5.52 -6.55 24.95
C SER A 54 -6.19 -6.76 26.30
N LYS A 55 -5.42 -7.05 27.37
CA LYS A 55 -5.95 -7.16 28.74
C LYS A 55 -6.43 -5.83 29.29
N GLU A 56 -5.74 -4.73 29.00
CA GLU A 56 -6.17 -3.37 29.35
C GLU A 56 -7.41 -2.95 28.57
N PHE A 57 -7.51 -3.33 27.30
CA PHE A 57 -8.68 -3.08 26.48
C PHE A 57 -9.87 -3.92 26.96
N SER A 58 -9.67 -5.19 27.29
CA SER A 58 -10.69 -6.03 27.95
C SER A 58 -11.10 -5.46 29.30
N ARG A 59 -10.15 -4.99 30.13
CA ARG A 59 -10.44 -4.29 31.38
C ARG A 59 -11.21 -2.99 31.15
N TYR A 60 -10.83 -2.21 30.13
CA TYR A 60 -11.50 -0.98 29.70
C TYR A 60 -12.90 -1.25 29.11
N ILE A 61 -13.10 -2.39 28.43
CA ILE A 61 -14.43 -2.87 28.04
C ILE A 61 -15.27 -3.10 29.29
N ASN A 62 -14.74 -3.83 30.27
CA ASN A 62 -15.46 -4.19 31.48
C ASN A 62 -15.72 -2.99 32.41
N SER A 63 -14.88 -1.95 32.38
CA SER A 63 -15.04 -0.76 33.22
C SER A 63 -16.03 0.28 32.67
N GLU A 64 -16.30 0.27 31.35
CA GLU A 64 -17.25 1.19 30.69
C GLU A 64 -18.61 0.56 30.39
N ILE A 65 -18.84 -0.70 30.76
CA ILE A 65 -20.19 -1.28 30.79
C ILE A 65 -20.75 -0.94 32.18
N PRO A 66 -21.59 0.12 32.33
CA PRO A 66 -22.35 0.26 33.55
C PRO A 66 -23.13 -1.04 33.76
N LYS A 67 -23.14 -1.57 34.98
CA LYS A 67 -24.07 -2.62 35.40
C LYS A 67 -25.47 -1.98 35.39
N THR A 68 -26.09 -1.86 34.22
CA THR A 68 -27.46 -1.43 34.11
C THR A 68 -28.34 -2.62 34.44
N ASN A 69 -29.06 -2.53 35.56
CA ASN A 69 -30.27 -3.32 35.74
C ASN A 69 -31.30 -2.80 34.72
N GLY A 70 -31.59 -3.56 33.66
CA GLY A 70 -32.74 -3.32 32.78
C GLY A 70 -32.44 -2.79 31.36
N ASP A 71 -33.35 -3.14 30.44
CA ASP A 71 -33.30 -3.14 28.97
C ASP A 71 -33.19 -1.81 28.20
N LEU A 72 -32.61 -0.73 28.73
CA LEU A 72 -32.61 0.58 28.04
C LEU A 72 -31.23 1.24 27.95
N ASP A 73 -30.49 0.92 26.87
CA ASP A 73 -29.31 1.69 26.43
C ASP A 73 -29.69 2.70 25.35
N ALA A 74 -29.35 3.98 25.53
CA ALA A 74 -29.70 5.04 24.58
C ALA A 74 -28.92 4.95 23.24
N ALA A 75 -27.84 4.18 23.17
CA ALA A 75 -27.03 4.05 21.96
C ALA A 75 -27.49 2.92 21.04
N PHE A 76 -28.14 1.89 21.57
CA PHE A 76 -28.52 0.71 20.78
C PHE A 76 -29.78 0.03 21.29
N GLU A 77 -30.36 -0.79 20.41
CA GLU A 77 -31.45 -1.70 20.72
C GLU A 77 -31.04 -3.13 20.34
N VAL A 78 -31.63 -4.10 21.04
CA VAL A 78 -31.46 -5.53 20.76
C VAL A 78 -32.71 -5.99 20.02
N ILE A 79 -32.53 -6.52 18.82
CA ILE A 79 -33.64 -7.07 18.03
C ILE A 79 -33.90 -8.50 18.47
N ASN A 80 -35.12 -8.75 18.94
CA ASN A 80 -35.64 -10.08 19.26
C ASN A 80 -36.10 -10.77 17.98
N ASP A 81 -35.15 -11.11 17.09
CA ASP A 81 -35.38 -12.03 15.98
C ASP A 81 -34.31 -13.12 16.04
N ASP A 82 -34.70 -14.26 16.58
CA ASP A 82 -33.81 -15.39 16.81
C ASP A 82 -33.51 -16.18 15.53
N THR A 83 -34.19 -15.90 14.42
CA THR A 83 -34.25 -16.83 13.29
C THR A 83 -33.36 -16.47 12.09
N ILE A 84 -32.83 -15.23 11.98
CA ILE A 84 -32.25 -14.78 10.70
C ILE A 84 -30.86 -14.10 10.80
N LEU A 85 -30.45 -13.55 11.95
CA LEU A 85 -29.25 -12.68 12.01
C LEU A 85 -28.11 -13.17 12.93
N PRO A 86 -26.84 -12.96 12.52
CA PRO A 86 -25.68 -13.13 13.40
C PRO A 86 -25.85 -12.29 14.68
N PRO A 87 -25.40 -12.75 15.87
CA PRO A 87 -25.67 -12.06 17.14
C PRO A 87 -25.24 -10.59 17.18
N SER A 88 -24.10 -10.23 16.58
CA SER A 88 -23.68 -8.82 16.50
C SER A 88 -24.59 -8.00 15.57
N ALA A 89 -25.25 -8.60 14.58
CA ALA A 89 -26.22 -7.91 13.72
C ALA A 89 -27.56 -7.66 14.42
N ARG A 90 -27.84 -8.35 15.54
CA ARG A 90 -29.03 -8.11 16.39
C ARG A 90 -28.91 -6.81 17.20
N ILE A 91 -27.69 -6.35 17.47
CA ILE A 91 -27.44 -5.05 18.10
C ILE A 91 -27.53 -3.98 17.01
N ARG A 92 -28.51 -3.08 17.07
CA ARG A 92 -28.63 -1.95 16.12
C ARG A 92 -28.50 -0.63 16.85
N ALA A 93 -27.95 0.38 16.17
CA ALA A 93 -27.92 1.72 16.72
C ALA A 93 -29.34 2.24 16.90
N ARG A 94 -29.64 2.87 18.04
CA ARG A 94 -30.87 3.65 18.17
C ARG A 94 -30.73 4.89 17.31
N LYS A 95 -31.73 5.12 16.46
CA LYS A 95 -31.76 6.29 15.57
C LYS A 95 -31.62 7.56 16.41
N LEU A 96 -30.64 8.40 16.07
CA LEU A 96 -30.31 9.63 16.78
C LEU A 96 -30.89 10.86 16.08
N PHE A 97 -30.83 10.89 14.74
CA PHE A 97 -31.33 11.99 13.91
C PHE A 97 -32.59 11.53 13.17
N THR A 98 -33.75 12.01 13.59
CA THR A 98 -35.04 11.56 13.04
C THR A 98 -35.61 12.52 12.00
N ASN A 99 -35.39 13.82 12.18
CA ASN A 99 -36.01 14.86 11.38
C ASN A 99 -35.00 15.45 10.39
N LYS A 100 -33.78 15.74 10.85
CA LYS A 100 -32.71 16.25 9.99
C LYS A 100 -31.42 15.49 10.24
N SER A 101 -31.00 14.73 9.23
CA SER A 101 -29.75 13.96 9.26
C SER A 101 -28.53 14.85 9.48
N LEU A 102 -27.59 14.36 10.30
CA LEU A 102 -26.20 14.80 10.23
C LEU A 102 -25.60 14.34 8.90
N VAL A 103 -24.96 15.24 8.15
CA VAL A 103 -24.38 14.99 6.84
C VAL A 103 -22.86 14.93 6.93
N ILE A 104 -22.29 13.77 6.60
CA ILE A 104 -20.85 13.54 6.53
C ILE A 104 -20.39 13.55 5.07
N TRP A 105 -19.40 14.38 4.74
CA TRP A 105 -18.71 14.36 3.46
C TRP A 105 -17.44 13.53 3.55
N ALA A 106 -17.36 12.46 2.75
CA ALA A 106 -16.21 11.56 2.73
C ALA A 106 -15.58 11.53 1.33
N THR A 107 -14.28 11.84 1.26
CA THR A 107 -13.48 11.72 0.03
C THR A 107 -12.36 10.73 0.29
N GLU A 108 -12.41 9.56 -0.34
CA GLU A 108 -11.56 8.42 0.01
C GLU A 108 -10.91 7.75 -1.20
N TRP A 109 -9.71 7.22 -0.98
CA TRP A 109 -9.09 6.25 -1.89
C TRP A 109 -9.37 4.81 -1.44
N HIS A 110 -9.50 4.53 -0.14
CA HIS A 110 -9.87 3.18 0.30
C HIS A 110 -11.37 3.07 0.53
N MET A 111 -12.04 2.20 -0.23
CA MET A 111 -13.50 2.04 -0.16
C MET A 111 -14.03 1.30 1.07
N THR A 112 -13.27 0.32 1.58
CA THR A 112 -13.77 -0.53 2.67
C THR A 112 -13.87 0.22 4.00
N PRO A 113 -12.92 1.11 4.38
CA PRO A 113 -13.10 1.93 5.58
C PRO A 113 -14.32 2.84 5.53
N ILE A 114 -14.59 3.51 4.41
CA ILE A 114 -15.78 4.37 4.33
C ILE A 114 -17.07 3.55 4.27
N LYS A 115 -17.06 2.37 3.64
CA LYS A 115 -18.19 1.43 3.70
C LYS A 115 -18.53 1.04 5.13
N ASP A 116 -17.51 0.77 5.94
CA ASP A 116 -17.67 0.45 7.36
C ASP A 116 -18.30 1.62 8.13
N VAL A 117 -17.75 2.83 7.97
CA VAL A 117 -18.30 4.05 8.59
C VAL A 117 -19.75 4.29 8.14
N GLU A 118 -20.03 4.20 6.84
CA GLU A 118 -21.39 4.37 6.30
C GLU A 118 -22.35 3.34 6.86
N ASN A 119 -21.95 2.07 6.92
CA ASN A 119 -22.78 0.99 7.45
C ASN A 119 -23.08 1.15 8.94
N LEU A 120 -22.09 1.62 9.72
CA LEU A 120 -22.21 1.80 11.15
C LEU A 120 -23.01 3.06 11.53
N LEU A 121 -22.91 4.13 10.74
CA LEU A 121 -23.50 5.44 11.07
C LEU A 121 -24.89 5.67 10.47
N THR A 122 -25.21 5.05 9.33
CA THR A 122 -26.54 5.19 8.70
C THR A 122 -27.70 4.83 9.67
N PRO A 123 -27.60 3.77 10.50
CA PRO A 123 -28.63 3.44 11.50
C PRO A 123 -28.89 4.55 12.54
N PHE A 124 -27.92 5.42 12.82
CA PHE A 124 -28.13 6.61 13.68
C PHE A 124 -28.92 7.73 12.97
N GLY A 125 -29.28 7.58 11.69
CA GLY A 125 -29.90 8.64 10.89
C GLY A 125 -28.90 9.60 10.23
N VAL A 126 -27.61 9.23 10.20
CA VAL A 126 -26.54 9.98 9.53
C VAL A 126 -26.61 9.73 8.02
N LYS A 127 -26.42 10.78 7.21
CA LYS A 127 -26.25 10.69 5.77
C LYS A 127 -24.78 10.80 5.42
N VAL A 128 -24.22 9.82 4.71
CA VAL A 128 -22.83 9.88 4.22
C VAL A 128 -22.81 10.17 2.72
N ILE A 129 -22.19 11.28 2.34
CA ILE A 129 -21.86 11.59 0.95
C ILE A 129 -20.48 10.99 0.67
N ASN A 130 -20.46 9.85 -0.01
CA ASN A 130 -19.25 9.06 -0.24
C ASN A 130 -18.74 9.24 -1.67
N TYR A 131 -17.58 9.88 -1.82
CA TYR A 131 -16.84 9.96 -3.07
C TYR A 131 -15.63 9.04 -3.05
N ASN A 132 -15.74 7.92 -3.75
CA ASN A 132 -14.65 6.97 -3.90
C ASN A 132 -13.79 7.31 -5.13
N LEU A 133 -12.51 7.58 -4.89
CA LEU A 133 -11.55 8.01 -5.89
C LEU A 133 -10.58 6.90 -6.33
N ASP A 134 -10.72 5.66 -5.87
CA ASP A 134 -9.97 4.52 -6.43
C ASP A 134 -10.57 4.07 -7.76
N PRO A 135 -9.84 4.23 -8.90
CA PRO A 135 -10.35 3.86 -10.21
C PRO A 135 -10.33 2.35 -10.46
N TYR A 136 -9.68 1.55 -9.61
CA TYR A 136 -9.43 0.13 -9.84
C TYR A 136 -10.45 -0.79 -9.17
N ARG A 137 -11.29 -0.29 -8.25
CA ARG A 137 -12.17 -1.14 -7.44
C ARG A 137 -13.66 -0.82 -7.52
N CYS A 138 -14.09 0.01 -8.46
CA CYS A 138 -15.46 0.54 -8.53
C CYS A 138 -16.60 -0.49 -8.51
N GLU A 139 -16.34 -1.77 -8.81
CA GLU A 139 -17.33 -2.85 -8.75
C GLU A 139 -18.04 -2.95 -7.39
N PHE A 140 -17.33 -2.73 -6.28
CA PHE A 140 -17.85 -2.89 -4.92
C PHE A 140 -18.62 -1.66 -4.38
N GLN A 141 -18.47 -0.49 -5.01
CA GLN A 141 -19.17 0.76 -4.64
C GLN A 141 -19.45 1.61 -5.89
N ARG A 142 -20.22 1.08 -6.84
CA ARG A 142 -20.49 1.74 -8.13
C ARG A 142 -21.06 3.15 -7.97
N LYS A 143 -22.05 3.32 -7.07
CA LYS A 143 -22.66 4.63 -6.77
C LYS A 143 -21.64 5.66 -6.30
N ALA A 144 -20.76 5.31 -5.37
CA ALA A 144 -19.71 6.22 -4.87
C ALA A 144 -18.68 6.57 -5.96
N CYS A 145 -18.34 5.60 -6.82
CA CYS A 145 -17.46 5.84 -7.98
C CYS A 145 -18.11 6.71 -9.06
N GLU A 146 -19.42 6.62 -9.26
CA GLU A 146 -20.16 7.48 -10.18
C GLU A 146 -20.27 8.89 -9.61
N ALA A 147 -20.59 9.01 -8.31
CA ALA A 147 -20.69 10.28 -7.59
C ALA A 147 -19.40 11.09 -7.68
N ARG A 148 -18.21 10.45 -7.78
CA ARG A 148 -16.93 11.16 -7.93
C ARG A 148 -16.87 12.07 -9.14
N LYS A 149 -17.68 11.83 -10.19
CA LYS A 149 -17.76 12.71 -11.37
C LYS A 149 -18.30 14.10 -11.03
N ASN A 150 -19.01 14.22 -9.90
CA ASN A 150 -19.54 15.49 -9.41
C ASN A 150 -18.50 16.30 -8.62
N LEU A 151 -17.35 15.71 -8.26
CA LEU A 151 -16.27 16.44 -7.60
C LEU A 151 -15.63 17.44 -8.56
N LYS A 152 -15.59 18.71 -8.14
CA LYS A 152 -15.11 19.83 -8.96
C LYS A 152 -13.58 19.96 -9.02
N VAL A 153 -12.86 19.40 -8.04
CA VAL A 153 -11.42 19.66 -7.85
C VAL A 153 -10.61 18.36 -7.63
N LEU A 154 -11.03 17.54 -6.66
CA LEU A 154 -10.35 16.28 -6.35
C LEU A 154 -10.70 15.21 -7.37
N ASN A 155 -9.69 14.43 -7.76
CA ASN A 155 -9.80 13.34 -8.70
C ASN A 155 -8.72 12.28 -8.40
N PRO A 156 -8.75 11.10 -9.06
CA PRO A 156 -7.80 10.04 -8.78
C PRO A 156 -6.31 10.42 -8.97
N SER A 157 -6.00 11.46 -9.75
CA SER A 157 -4.61 11.87 -9.99
C SER A 157 -4.03 12.76 -8.88
N ASN A 158 -4.87 13.40 -8.07
CA ASN A 158 -4.42 14.40 -7.08
C ASN A 158 -4.86 14.12 -5.63
N VAL A 159 -5.79 13.19 -5.39
CA VAL A 159 -6.30 12.93 -4.02
C VAL A 159 -5.22 12.42 -3.06
N LEU A 160 -4.32 11.55 -3.53
CA LEU A 160 -3.22 11.01 -2.71
C LEU A 160 -2.11 12.03 -2.44
N ASP A 161 -2.01 13.09 -3.26
CA ASP A 161 -1.00 14.13 -3.15
C ASP A 161 -1.59 15.49 -3.57
N ALA A 162 -2.42 16.07 -2.69
CA ALA A 162 -2.97 17.39 -2.88
C ALA A 162 -1.87 18.45 -2.77
N LEU A 163 -1.34 18.89 -3.92
CA LEU A 163 -0.38 19.99 -4.00
C LEU A 163 -1.04 21.33 -3.60
N PRO A 164 -0.26 22.33 -3.15
CA PRO A 164 -0.81 23.61 -2.69
C PRO A 164 -1.84 24.24 -3.65
N LYS A 165 -1.55 24.26 -4.96
CA LYS A 165 -2.48 24.77 -5.97
C LYS A 165 -3.82 24.02 -6.02
N VAL A 166 -3.82 22.72 -5.72
CA VAL A 166 -5.06 21.92 -5.64
C VAL A 166 -5.84 22.30 -4.38
N VAL A 167 -5.15 22.52 -3.27
CA VAL A 167 -5.75 22.98 -2.01
C VAL A 167 -6.38 24.36 -2.16
N ASP A 168 -5.65 25.31 -2.77
CA ASP A 168 -6.14 26.68 -3.01
C ASP A 168 -7.40 26.65 -3.89
N LYS A 169 -7.34 25.92 -5.01
CA LYS A 169 -8.49 25.72 -5.90
C LYS A 169 -9.67 25.06 -5.17
N TYR A 170 -9.41 24.10 -4.28
CA TYR A 170 -10.45 23.43 -3.50
C TYR A 170 -11.18 24.44 -2.62
N ILE A 171 -10.45 25.25 -1.87
CA ILE A 171 -11.02 26.26 -0.97
C ILE A 171 -11.82 27.29 -1.77
N GLU A 172 -11.27 27.82 -2.86
CA GLU A 172 -11.96 28.77 -3.73
C GLU A 172 -13.27 28.20 -4.28
N THR A 173 -13.24 26.95 -4.73
CA THR A 173 -14.41 26.30 -5.35
C THR A 173 -15.50 25.97 -4.34
N TYR A 174 -15.14 25.54 -3.12
CA TYR A 174 -16.09 24.99 -2.15
C TYR A 174 -16.48 25.95 -1.02
N ARG A 175 -15.85 27.12 -0.88
CA ARG A 175 -16.16 28.09 0.19
C ARG A 175 -17.62 28.54 0.21
N ASN A 176 -18.22 28.70 -0.97
CA ASN A 176 -19.62 29.14 -1.13
C ASN A 176 -20.47 28.08 -1.86
N ASP A 177 -20.01 26.84 -1.90
CA ASP A 177 -20.71 25.76 -2.61
C ASP A 177 -21.92 25.28 -1.81
N ALA A 178 -23.08 25.17 -2.47
CA ALA A 178 -24.34 24.80 -1.81
C ALA A 178 -24.29 23.38 -1.22
N GLU A 179 -23.66 22.42 -1.91
CA GLU A 179 -23.54 21.04 -1.41
C GLU A 179 -22.61 21.00 -0.20
N MET A 180 -21.42 21.62 -0.29
CA MET A 180 -20.51 21.73 0.84
C MET A 180 -21.13 22.48 2.02
N ASN A 181 -21.94 23.52 1.79
CA ASN A 181 -22.62 24.24 2.86
C ASN A 181 -23.60 23.33 3.64
N SER A 182 -24.25 22.38 2.96
CA SER A 182 -25.13 21.39 3.59
C SER A 182 -24.41 20.33 4.44
N VAL A 183 -23.07 20.23 4.34
CA VAL A 183 -22.25 19.27 5.08
C VAL A 183 -22.01 19.75 6.51
N ASP A 184 -22.12 18.83 7.47
CA ASP A 184 -21.83 19.07 8.89
C ASP A 184 -20.39 18.70 9.24
N VAL A 185 -19.96 17.53 8.77
CA VAL A 185 -18.67 16.93 9.12
C VAL A 185 -17.94 16.47 7.88
N VAL A 186 -16.63 16.70 7.81
CA VAL A 186 -15.76 16.15 6.78
C VAL A 186 -14.96 14.99 7.34
N TYR A 187 -14.93 13.87 6.62
CA TYR A 187 -14.25 12.64 6.99
C TYR A 187 -13.01 12.42 6.12
N CYS A 188 -11.86 12.14 6.76
CA CYS A 188 -10.65 11.71 6.07
C CYS A 188 -10.00 10.52 6.78
N GLY A 189 -9.91 9.40 6.07
CA GLY A 189 -9.25 8.16 6.48
C GLY A 189 -8.05 7.81 5.62
N TYR A 190 -8.20 7.61 4.30
CA TYR A 190 -7.10 7.41 3.36
C TYR A 190 -7.22 8.25 2.07
N PRO A 191 -6.41 9.31 1.91
CA PRO A 191 -5.39 9.77 2.85
C PRO A 191 -5.99 10.70 3.91
N ALA A 192 -5.67 10.46 5.19
CA ALA A 192 -6.04 11.38 6.27
C ALA A 192 -5.43 12.78 6.08
N SER A 193 -4.28 12.92 5.41
CA SER A 193 -3.66 14.21 5.07
C SER A 193 -4.58 15.15 4.28
N LEU A 194 -5.60 14.62 3.60
CA LEU A 194 -6.56 15.42 2.85
C LEU A 194 -7.33 16.39 3.75
N CYS A 195 -7.47 16.08 5.04
CA CYS A 195 -8.25 16.93 5.95
C CYS A 195 -7.71 18.35 6.13
N GLU A 196 -6.45 18.59 5.73
CA GLU A 196 -5.88 19.94 5.73
C GLU A 196 -6.62 20.93 4.80
N VAL A 197 -7.30 20.44 3.75
CA VAL A 197 -8.02 21.32 2.80
C VAL A 197 -9.23 22.00 3.43
N TYR A 198 -9.74 21.45 4.54
CA TYR A 198 -10.93 21.96 5.23
C TYR A 198 -10.63 22.97 6.34
N VAL A 199 -9.34 23.25 6.61
CA VAL A 199 -8.92 24.26 7.60
C VAL A 199 -9.63 25.60 7.40
N GLN A 200 -9.88 25.99 6.14
CA GLN A 200 -10.53 27.25 5.79
C GLN A 200 -12.03 27.15 5.48
N LEU A 201 -12.64 25.97 5.59
CA LEU A 201 -14.04 25.74 5.22
C LEU A 201 -15.01 25.67 6.42
N ASN A 202 -14.53 26.00 7.61
CA ASN A 202 -15.28 26.03 8.87
C ASN A 202 -16.17 24.79 9.11
N LYS A 203 -15.70 23.60 8.73
CA LYS A 203 -16.39 22.33 8.98
C LYS A 203 -15.86 21.65 10.23
N SER A 204 -16.71 20.83 10.86
CA SER A 204 -16.24 19.85 11.84
C SER A 204 -15.48 18.75 11.13
N VAL A 205 -14.41 18.25 11.74
CA VAL A 205 -13.47 17.33 11.09
C VAL A 205 -13.41 16.01 11.86
N LEU A 206 -13.50 14.92 11.12
CA LEU A 206 -13.25 13.56 11.57
C LEU A 206 -12.05 12.99 10.81
N VAL A 207 -10.87 13.04 11.43
CA VAL A 207 -9.69 12.31 10.96
C VAL A 207 -9.70 10.92 11.56
N LEU A 208 -9.86 9.91 10.72
CA LEU A 208 -9.83 8.50 11.12
C LEU A 208 -8.81 7.74 10.25
N ALA A 209 -7.53 7.94 10.52
CA ALA A 209 -6.45 7.33 9.74
C ALA A 209 -6.56 5.81 9.73
N THR A 210 -6.57 5.23 8.53
CA THR A 210 -6.57 3.77 8.31
C THR A 210 -5.21 3.24 7.91
N THR A 211 -4.34 4.16 7.47
CA THR A 211 -2.92 3.97 7.26
C THR A 211 -2.29 5.35 7.15
N ARG A 212 -1.26 5.62 7.95
CA ARG A 212 -0.32 6.75 7.82
C ARG A 212 -0.95 8.09 7.44
N TYR A 213 -1.15 8.96 8.41
CA TYR A 213 -1.76 10.25 8.13
C TYR A 213 -0.94 11.17 7.20
N ASP A 214 0.36 10.92 7.03
CA ASP A 214 1.30 11.75 6.27
C ASP A 214 1.35 11.46 4.76
N VAL A 215 0.51 10.55 4.26
CA VAL A 215 0.47 10.17 2.84
C VAL A 215 0.32 11.41 1.95
N GLY A 216 1.17 11.54 0.92
CA GLY A 216 1.17 12.71 0.03
C GLY A 216 1.92 13.92 0.57
N ARG A 217 2.57 13.87 1.73
CA ARG A 217 3.42 14.95 2.26
C ARG A 217 4.88 14.51 2.32
N TYR A 218 5.46 14.29 1.15
CA TYR A 218 6.78 13.66 1.00
C TYR A 218 7.97 14.52 1.42
N THR A 219 7.80 15.83 1.58
CA THR A 219 8.87 16.74 2.02
C THR A 219 8.67 17.12 3.48
N ALA A 220 9.77 17.37 4.21
CA ALA A 220 9.71 17.78 5.61
C ALA A 220 8.89 19.06 5.79
N GLU A 221 8.99 20.01 4.85
CA GLU A 221 8.19 21.24 4.85
C GLU A 221 6.69 20.95 4.76
N ARG A 222 6.26 20.15 3.77
CA ARG A 222 4.84 19.81 3.58
C ARG A 222 4.29 19.00 4.76
N TRP A 223 5.11 18.13 5.35
CA TRP A 223 4.69 17.35 6.51
C TRP A 223 4.56 18.23 7.77
N ARG A 224 5.51 19.14 8.03
CA ARG A 224 5.35 20.12 9.12
C ARG A 224 4.10 20.98 8.92
N LYS A 225 3.85 21.44 7.69
CA LYS A 225 2.65 22.22 7.37
C LYS A 225 1.36 21.43 7.64
N LEU A 226 1.33 20.14 7.31
CA LEU A 226 0.22 19.25 7.65
C LEU A 226 0.01 19.19 9.17
N ASN A 227 1.09 19.02 9.95
CA ASN A 227 1.00 18.96 11.41
C ASN A 227 0.45 20.27 11.99
N ASP A 228 0.89 21.42 11.48
CA ASP A 228 0.38 22.73 11.91
C ASP A 228 -1.11 22.89 11.59
N ASN A 229 -1.53 22.49 10.39
CA ASN A 229 -2.94 22.49 9.98
C ASN A 229 -3.79 21.57 10.88
N PHE A 230 -3.28 20.38 11.22
CA PHE A 230 -3.96 19.46 12.14
C PHE A 230 -4.08 20.04 13.53
N ARG A 231 -3.04 20.72 14.05
CA ARG A 231 -3.11 21.42 15.35
C ARG A 231 -4.13 22.55 15.33
N ILE A 232 -4.22 23.31 14.23
CA ILE A 232 -5.26 24.34 14.05
C ILE A 232 -6.65 23.73 14.14
N LEU A 233 -6.89 22.64 13.42
CA LEU A 233 -8.16 21.92 13.45
C LEU A 233 -8.47 21.35 14.84
N ALA A 234 -7.46 20.83 15.55
CA ALA A 234 -7.60 20.25 16.89
C ALA A 234 -7.91 21.28 17.99
N LYS A 235 -7.76 22.60 17.73
CA LYS A 235 -8.22 23.64 18.66
C LYS A 235 -9.73 23.60 18.91
N LYS A 236 -10.51 23.06 17.96
CA LYS A 236 -11.94 22.79 18.15
C LYS A 236 -12.10 21.44 18.84
N PRO A 237 -12.54 21.38 20.12
CA PRO A 237 -12.51 20.14 20.90
C PRO A 237 -13.47 19.05 20.38
N TRP A 238 -14.48 19.42 19.59
CA TRP A 238 -15.37 18.47 18.93
C TRP A 238 -14.77 17.84 17.67
N ASN A 239 -13.67 18.38 17.12
CA ASN A 239 -12.96 17.73 16.02
C ASN A 239 -12.25 16.48 16.54
N ILE A 240 -12.42 15.37 15.82
CA ILE A 240 -11.88 14.08 16.24
C ILE A 240 -10.67 13.74 15.40
N PHE A 241 -9.55 13.49 16.09
CA PHE A 241 -8.34 12.92 15.50
C PHE A 241 -8.16 11.51 16.02
N GLY A 242 -7.92 10.57 15.12
CA GLY A 242 -7.86 9.17 15.49
C GLY A 242 -7.42 8.25 14.37
N GLY A 243 -7.44 6.97 14.69
CA GLY A 243 -7.20 5.90 13.74
C GLY A 243 -8.16 4.75 13.96
N ASN A 244 -8.39 3.97 12.91
CA ASN A 244 -9.12 2.70 13.02
C ASN A 244 -8.30 1.60 13.71
N ASN A 245 -7.04 1.91 14.03
CA ASN A 245 -6.10 1.11 14.78
C ASN A 245 -5.29 2.03 15.70
N LEU A 246 -4.76 1.47 16.78
CA LEU A 246 -4.02 2.25 17.78
C LEU A 246 -2.67 2.73 17.25
N TYR A 247 -2.05 2.00 16.32
CA TYR A 247 -0.79 2.39 15.69
C TYR A 247 -0.94 3.76 15.02
N ASP A 248 -1.89 3.92 14.11
CA ASP A 248 -2.08 5.16 13.35
C ASP A 248 -2.59 6.30 14.25
N ALA A 249 -3.39 6.01 15.28
CA ALA A 249 -3.80 7.00 16.27
C ALA A 249 -2.59 7.54 17.04
N ARG A 250 -1.71 6.65 17.54
CA ARG A 250 -0.46 7.05 18.22
C ARG A 250 0.53 7.69 17.26
N PHE A 251 0.53 7.28 16.00
CA PHE A 251 1.39 7.86 14.97
C PHE A 251 1.02 9.32 14.71
N ILE A 252 -0.27 9.67 14.66
CA ILE A 252 -0.70 11.09 14.64
C ILE A 252 -0.23 11.81 15.91
N GLN A 253 -0.48 11.25 17.09
CA GLN A 253 -0.08 11.85 18.37
C GLN A 253 1.42 12.12 18.44
N TYR A 254 2.24 11.16 18.01
CA TYR A 254 3.70 11.21 18.00
C TYR A 254 4.25 12.45 17.29
N TYR A 255 3.70 12.81 16.13
CA TYR A 255 4.20 13.95 15.33
C TYR A 255 3.49 15.27 15.58
N THR A 256 2.31 15.25 16.18
CA THR A 256 1.46 16.44 16.30
C THR A 256 1.20 16.90 17.73
N GLY A 257 1.40 16.02 18.72
CA GLY A 257 1.01 16.24 20.12
C GLY A 257 -0.51 16.21 20.35
N ILE A 258 -1.31 15.99 19.30
CA ILE A 258 -2.78 15.99 19.40
C ILE A 258 -3.24 14.74 20.14
N LYS A 259 -4.16 14.91 21.10
CA LYS A 259 -4.84 13.79 21.75
C LYS A 259 -5.67 13.03 20.72
N THR A 260 -5.37 11.74 20.53
CA THR A 260 -6.05 10.92 19.52
C THR A 260 -6.98 9.88 20.13
N HIS A 261 -7.90 9.42 19.29
CA HIS A 261 -8.89 8.41 19.64
C HIS A 261 -8.69 7.15 18.79
N HIS A 262 -8.69 5.99 19.44
CA HIS A 262 -8.80 4.70 18.75
C HIS A 262 -10.27 4.38 18.47
N ILE A 263 -10.70 4.39 17.20
CA ILE A 263 -12.09 4.12 16.79
C ILE A 263 -12.06 2.95 15.79
N PRO A 264 -12.06 1.70 16.27
CA PRO A 264 -11.80 0.56 15.40
C PRO A 264 -12.94 0.28 14.44
N SER A 265 -12.60 -0.35 13.32
CA SER A 265 -13.57 -0.74 12.31
C SER A 265 -14.50 -1.86 12.80
N MET A 266 -15.78 -1.75 12.46
CA MET A 266 -16.76 -2.78 12.81
C MET A 266 -16.74 -3.89 11.78
N CYS A 267 -16.97 -3.58 10.50
CA CYS A 267 -17.07 -4.51 9.37
C CYS A 267 -18.19 -5.56 9.51
N ASP A 268 -19.33 -5.20 10.11
CA ASP A 268 -20.48 -6.09 10.26
C ASP A 268 -21.35 -6.20 8.99
N TYR A 269 -21.05 -5.41 7.95
CA TYR A 269 -21.65 -5.55 6.62
C TYR A 269 -21.36 -6.88 5.91
N THR A 270 -20.48 -7.73 6.46
CA THR A 270 -20.11 -9.03 5.85
C THR A 270 -21.29 -10.00 5.84
N GLY A 271 -22.14 -9.97 6.87
CA GLY A 271 -23.35 -10.78 6.99
C GLY A 271 -23.13 -12.30 7.08
N ALA A 272 -21.89 -12.78 7.16
CA ALA A 272 -21.55 -14.21 7.20
C ALA A 272 -21.09 -14.65 8.59
N GLU A 273 -21.28 -15.94 8.88
CA GLU A 273 -20.79 -16.58 10.11
C GLU A 273 -19.95 -17.82 9.81
N TYR A 274 -18.96 -18.05 10.66
CA TYR A 274 -18.12 -19.24 10.64
C TYR A 274 -18.93 -20.53 10.82
N THR A 275 -18.67 -21.52 9.95
CA THR A 275 -19.36 -22.82 9.94
C THR A 275 -18.43 -24.02 9.98
N ASN A 276 -17.13 -23.85 9.74
CA ASN A 276 -16.12 -24.94 9.72
C ASN A 276 -16.49 -26.16 8.84
N THR A 277 -17.07 -25.96 7.65
CA THR A 277 -17.52 -27.08 6.78
C THR A 277 -16.48 -27.57 5.78
N LYS A 278 -15.34 -26.90 5.63
CA LYS A 278 -14.23 -27.28 4.76
C LYS A 278 -13.00 -27.61 5.59
N THR A 279 -12.23 -28.60 5.15
CA THR A 279 -11.03 -29.12 5.82
C THR A 279 -9.77 -28.27 5.64
N THR A 280 -9.83 -27.15 4.92
CA THR A 280 -8.64 -26.38 4.51
C THR A 280 -8.46 -25.12 5.34
N PHE A 281 -7.21 -24.84 5.71
CA PHE A 281 -6.79 -23.53 6.20
C PHE A 281 -6.44 -22.62 5.02
N LEU A 282 -6.60 -21.32 5.23
CA LEU A 282 -6.30 -20.29 4.24
C LEU A 282 -5.11 -19.45 4.65
N ILE A 283 -4.40 -18.87 3.68
CA ILE A 283 -3.42 -17.81 3.92
C ILE A 283 -3.65 -16.65 2.98
N LEU A 284 -3.61 -15.44 3.52
CA LEU A 284 -3.88 -14.24 2.74
C LEU A 284 -2.82 -13.98 1.67
N ARG A 285 -3.27 -13.54 0.49
CA ARG A 285 -2.38 -13.15 -0.61
C ARG A 285 -1.60 -11.89 -0.22
N ARG A 286 -0.27 -12.04 -0.13
CA ARG A 286 0.66 -10.97 0.24
C ARG A 286 1.10 -10.16 -0.99
N ARG A 287 1.36 -8.86 -0.80
CA ARG A 287 2.19 -8.06 -1.70
C ARG A 287 3.66 -8.35 -1.37
N ASP A 288 4.07 -9.56 -1.70
CA ASP A 288 5.32 -10.15 -1.22
C ASP A 288 6.54 -9.75 -2.06
N ARG A 289 7.67 -9.50 -1.37
CA ARG A 289 8.99 -9.23 -1.94
C ARG A 289 9.95 -10.44 -1.84
N GLY A 290 9.42 -11.66 -1.82
CA GLY A 290 10.20 -12.92 -1.79
C GLY A 290 10.06 -13.73 -0.49
N PHE A 291 9.40 -13.20 0.54
CA PHE A 291 9.18 -13.88 1.81
C PHE A 291 8.17 -15.04 1.71
N ASN A 292 7.30 -15.08 0.70
CA ASN A 292 6.40 -16.21 0.47
C ASN A 292 7.19 -17.49 0.24
N ASN A 293 8.23 -17.45 -0.60
CA ASN A 293 9.05 -18.62 -0.87
C ASN A 293 9.74 -19.12 0.41
N ILE A 294 10.23 -18.20 1.24
CA ILE A 294 10.84 -18.51 2.54
C ILE A 294 9.80 -19.15 3.46
N PHE A 295 8.61 -18.57 3.55
CA PHE A 295 7.53 -19.05 4.40
C PHE A 295 7.07 -20.45 4.00
N TYR A 296 6.75 -20.66 2.71
CA TYR A 296 6.24 -21.94 2.22
C TYR A 296 7.29 -23.04 2.33
N LYS A 297 8.55 -22.76 2.02
CA LYS A 297 9.65 -23.73 2.21
C LYS A 297 9.75 -24.15 3.68
N LYS A 298 9.83 -23.18 4.61
CA LYS A 298 9.89 -23.48 6.05
C LYS A 298 8.64 -24.21 6.56
N PHE A 299 7.49 -23.91 5.98
CA PHE A 299 6.24 -24.58 6.33
C PHE A 299 6.24 -26.04 5.87
N GLU A 300 6.65 -26.30 4.63
CA GLU A 300 6.79 -27.65 4.07
C GLU A 300 7.83 -28.48 4.83
N ASP A 301 9.00 -27.90 5.10
CA ASP A 301 10.06 -28.55 5.89
C ASP A 301 9.55 -28.96 7.28
N ALA A 302 8.88 -28.04 7.99
CA ALA A 302 8.29 -28.33 9.31
C ALA A 302 7.16 -29.37 9.23
N CYS A 303 6.33 -29.31 8.18
CA CYS A 303 5.25 -30.25 7.93
C CYS A 303 5.78 -31.68 7.71
N HIS A 304 6.86 -31.83 6.95
CA HIS A 304 7.55 -33.11 6.74
C HIS A 304 8.12 -33.68 8.04
N LEU A 305 8.74 -32.84 8.89
CA LEU A 305 9.36 -33.28 10.13
C LEU A 305 8.39 -33.91 11.13
N ILE A 306 7.14 -33.43 11.18
CA ILE A 306 6.14 -33.90 12.15
C ILE A 306 5.03 -34.76 11.51
N ASN A 307 5.22 -35.19 10.26
CA ASN A 307 4.23 -35.93 9.47
C ASN A 307 2.83 -35.28 9.53
N CYS A 308 2.77 -34.00 9.17
CA CYS A 308 1.55 -33.20 9.19
C CYS A 308 0.77 -33.33 7.87
N SER A 309 -0.56 -33.36 7.96
CA SER A 309 -1.48 -33.39 6.81
C SER A 309 -2.15 -32.04 6.53
N ALA A 310 -1.85 -31.00 7.33
CA ALA A 310 -2.47 -29.69 7.22
C ALA A 310 -2.11 -29.04 5.88
N LYS A 311 -3.14 -28.65 5.12
CA LYS A 311 -2.99 -27.92 3.85
C LYS A 311 -3.40 -26.46 4.05
N ILE A 312 -2.47 -25.54 3.77
CA ILE A 312 -2.76 -24.11 3.70
C ILE A 312 -2.91 -23.71 2.23
N LYS A 313 -4.07 -23.18 1.86
CA LYS A 313 -4.36 -22.69 0.52
C LYS A 313 -4.25 -21.17 0.46
N LEU A 314 -3.67 -20.64 -0.61
CA LEU A 314 -3.67 -19.20 -0.87
C LEU A 314 -5.11 -18.70 -1.07
N LEU A 315 -5.48 -17.64 -0.36
CA LEU A 315 -6.78 -16.99 -0.50
C LEU A 315 -6.85 -16.27 -1.85
N GLY A 316 -7.73 -16.76 -2.72
CA GLY A 316 -8.07 -16.14 -4.00
C GLY A 316 -9.18 -15.09 -3.85
N ASN A 317 -9.93 -14.84 -4.93
CA ASN A 317 -11.20 -14.11 -4.80
C ASN A 317 -12.20 -14.97 -4.01
N TYR A 318 -12.99 -14.35 -3.15
CA TYR A 318 -13.96 -15.03 -2.29
C TYR A 318 -15.20 -14.18 -2.09
N ASP A 319 -16.33 -14.84 -1.86
CA ASP A 319 -17.44 -14.26 -1.12
C ASP A 319 -17.31 -14.59 0.38
N TYR A 320 -17.94 -13.77 1.23
CA TYR A 320 -17.82 -13.91 2.68
C TYR A 320 -18.35 -15.25 3.19
N SER A 321 -19.43 -15.77 2.62
CA SER A 321 -20.03 -17.05 3.01
C SER A 321 -19.11 -18.24 2.73
N ASN A 322 -18.37 -18.21 1.62
CA ASN A 322 -17.43 -19.24 1.22
C ASN A 322 -16.17 -19.21 2.07
N LEU A 323 -15.69 -18.00 2.40
CA LEU A 323 -14.56 -17.77 3.30
C LEU A 323 -14.84 -18.35 4.69
N ALA A 324 -16.04 -18.15 5.23
CA ALA A 324 -16.45 -18.61 6.56
C ALA A 324 -16.61 -20.14 6.70
N LYS A 325 -16.49 -20.90 5.61
CA LYS A 325 -16.53 -22.37 5.60
C LYS A 325 -15.18 -23.02 5.90
N HIS A 326 -14.07 -22.30 5.71
CA HIS A 326 -12.71 -22.85 5.92
C HIS A 326 -12.36 -22.99 7.41
N ARG A 327 -11.43 -23.89 7.77
CA ARG A 327 -11.06 -24.14 9.18
C ARG A 327 -10.55 -22.89 9.91
N GLY A 328 -9.85 -22.02 9.19
CA GLY A 328 -9.37 -20.74 9.70
C GLY A 328 -8.45 -20.03 8.72
N VAL A 329 -7.98 -18.85 9.10
CA VAL A 329 -7.10 -18.01 8.27
C VAL A 329 -5.77 -17.75 8.98
N VAL A 330 -4.69 -18.19 8.37
CA VAL A 330 -3.32 -17.85 8.74
C VAL A 330 -2.96 -16.49 8.16
N HIS A 331 -2.50 -15.60 9.02
CA HIS A 331 -2.05 -14.28 8.65
C HIS A 331 -0.54 -14.19 8.71
N VAL A 332 0.02 -13.60 7.65
CA VAL A 332 1.35 -13.00 7.65
C VAL A 332 1.12 -11.56 7.18
N PRO A 333 0.94 -10.62 8.13
CA PRO A 333 0.52 -9.27 7.83
C PRO A 333 1.54 -8.54 6.93
N TYR A 334 1.04 -7.75 5.97
CA TYR A 334 1.84 -6.84 5.14
C TYR A 334 1.64 -5.35 5.52
N GLN A 335 0.76 -5.10 6.48
CA GLN A 335 0.41 -3.80 7.03
C GLN A 335 -0.05 -3.97 8.49
N ILE A 336 -0.01 -2.89 9.28
CA ILE A 336 -0.42 -2.86 10.70
C ILE A 336 -1.93 -2.81 10.92
N SER A 337 -2.70 -2.63 9.84
CA SER A 337 -4.15 -2.60 9.83
C SER A 337 -4.64 -3.02 8.44
N VAL A 338 -5.52 -4.01 8.38
CA VAL A 338 -6.07 -4.51 7.11
C VAL A 338 -7.56 -4.78 7.28
N MET A 339 -8.41 -4.12 6.49
CA MET A 339 -9.87 -4.25 6.60
C MET A 339 -10.37 -5.70 6.54
N SER A 340 -9.73 -6.57 5.74
CA SER A 340 -10.10 -7.99 5.67
C SER A 340 -9.90 -8.74 6.98
N ILE A 341 -8.96 -8.30 7.83
CA ILE A 341 -8.74 -8.89 9.14
C ILE A 341 -9.94 -8.58 10.05
N PHE A 342 -10.43 -7.33 10.06
CA PHE A 342 -11.66 -6.96 10.77
C PHE A 342 -12.87 -7.76 10.26
N GLU A 343 -13.04 -7.85 8.93
CA GLU A 343 -14.13 -8.63 8.32
C GLU A 343 -14.10 -10.10 8.78
N GLN A 344 -12.93 -10.75 8.71
CA GLN A 344 -12.74 -12.14 9.14
C GLN A 344 -13.02 -12.33 10.63
N TYR A 345 -12.57 -11.40 11.45
CA TYR A 345 -12.81 -11.43 12.88
C TYR A 345 -14.30 -11.29 13.21
N ARG A 346 -15.05 -10.47 12.47
CA ARG A 346 -16.50 -10.32 12.66
C ARG A 346 -17.33 -11.49 12.18
N MET A 347 -16.82 -12.21 11.18
CA MET A 347 -17.40 -13.50 10.78
C MET A 347 -17.10 -14.61 11.79
N ASN A 348 -16.36 -14.32 12.87
CA ASN A 348 -15.95 -15.28 13.91
C ASN A 348 -15.08 -16.42 13.37
N ILE A 349 -14.29 -16.15 12.32
CA ILE A 349 -13.38 -17.13 11.73
C ILE A 349 -12.11 -17.21 12.59
N PRO A 350 -11.68 -18.39 13.07
CA PRO A 350 -10.41 -18.55 13.75
C PRO A 350 -9.23 -17.99 12.94
N MET A 351 -8.42 -17.15 13.57
CA MET A 351 -7.32 -16.42 12.93
C MET A 351 -6.01 -16.73 13.62
N PHE A 352 -4.94 -16.92 12.84
CA PHE A 352 -3.61 -17.26 13.35
C PHE A 352 -2.62 -16.15 12.97
N PHE A 353 -1.98 -15.52 13.95
CA PHE A 353 -1.06 -14.39 13.75
C PHE A 353 0.33 -14.70 14.31
N PRO A 354 1.40 -14.18 13.69
CA PRO A 354 2.72 -14.26 14.30
C PRO A 354 2.70 -13.50 15.62
N SER A 355 3.51 -13.90 16.60
CA SER A 355 3.71 -13.11 17.81
C SER A 355 4.33 -11.74 17.47
N PRO A 356 4.15 -10.70 18.31
CA PRO A 356 4.80 -9.41 18.06
C PRO A 356 6.32 -9.52 17.93
N LYS A 357 6.94 -10.47 18.65
CA LYS A 357 8.38 -10.76 18.58
C LYS A 357 8.74 -11.32 17.20
N LEU A 358 8.00 -12.32 16.73
CA LEU A 358 8.21 -12.95 15.42
C LEU A 358 7.97 -11.97 14.27
N LEU A 359 6.86 -11.23 14.30
CA LEU A 359 6.50 -10.24 13.28
C LEU A 359 7.54 -9.13 13.19
N THR A 360 8.08 -8.69 14.34
CA THR A 360 9.18 -7.71 14.39
C THR A 360 10.44 -8.26 13.74
N ARG A 361 10.85 -9.50 14.05
CA ARG A 361 12.00 -10.16 13.40
C ARG A 361 11.81 -10.22 11.88
N TRP A 362 10.67 -10.73 11.41
CA TRP A 362 10.37 -10.77 9.98
C TRP A 362 10.37 -9.40 9.31
N GLN A 363 9.90 -8.37 10.00
CA GLN A 363 9.97 -7.00 9.48
C GLN A 363 11.40 -6.48 9.38
N VAL A 364 12.22 -6.70 10.41
CA VAL A 364 13.63 -6.25 10.43
C VAL A 364 14.44 -7.01 9.39
N ASP A 365 14.31 -8.34 9.34
CA ASP A 365 15.15 -9.24 8.53
C ASP A 365 14.70 -9.30 7.06
N HIS A 366 13.39 -9.28 6.82
CA HIS A 366 12.81 -9.57 5.50
C HIS A 366 11.90 -8.45 4.95
N TYR A 367 11.67 -7.38 5.72
CA TYR A 367 10.89 -6.21 5.29
C TYR A 367 9.48 -6.55 4.78
N ILE A 368 8.76 -7.37 5.54
CA ILE A 368 7.49 -7.97 5.11
C ILE A 368 6.28 -7.02 5.13
N MET A 369 6.39 -5.87 5.81
CA MET A 369 5.36 -4.82 5.87
C MET A 369 5.84 -3.49 5.26
N PRO A 370 6.09 -3.44 3.94
CA PRO A 370 6.59 -2.22 3.29
C PRO A 370 5.57 -1.06 3.31
N GLU A 371 4.29 -1.34 3.56
CA GLU A 371 3.23 -0.33 3.52
C GLU A 371 3.16 0.49 4.81
N ARG A 372 3.88 0.10 5.88
CA ARG A 372 4.08 0.93 7.09
C ARG A 372 4.79 2.25 6.79
N PHE A 373 5.51 2.35 5.68
CA PHE A 373 6.36 3.49 5.32
C PHE A 373 6.14 4.01 3.90
N GLY A 374 5.31 3.30 3.13
CA GLY A 374 4.83 3.69 1.82
C GLY A 374 5.69 3.25 0.65
N PHE A 375 5.04 3.02 -0.48
CA PHE A 375 5.70 3.14 -1.77
C PHE A 375 6.20 4.58 -1.89
N ILE A 376 7.51 4.82 -1.97
CA ILE A 376 8.06 6.03 -2.60
C ILE A 376 7.68 6.03 -4.10
N MET A 377 6.41 5.98 -4.45
CA MET A 377 5.96 6.25 -5.80
C MET A 377 6.18 7.74 -6.02
N VAL A 378 6.82 8.04 -7.14
CA VAL A 378 7.34 9.35 -7.54
C VAL A 378 8.70 9.70 -6.91
N ARG A 379 9.76 9.55 -7.70
CA ARG A 379 10.95 10.40 -7.56
C ARG A 379 10.49 11.83 -7.81
N TYR A 380 9.95 12.50 -6.80
CA TYR A 380 9.77 13.94 -6.88
C TYR A 380 11.15 14.57 -6.77
N ARG A 381 11.84 14.67 -7.90
CA ARG A 381 13.02 15.52 -7.99
C ARG A 381 12.48 16.93 -8.09
N GLU A 382 12.51 17.67 -6.99
CA GLU A 382 12.32 19.11 -7.04
C GLU A 382 13.18 19.68 -8.15
N ARG A 383 12.53 20.37 -9.08
CA ARG A 383 13.21 20.96 -10.21
C ARG A 383 14.06 22.11 -9.69
N LYS A 384 15.34 21.84 -9.48
CA LYS A 384 16.33 22.84 -9.00
C LYS A 384 16.56 24.00 -9.98
N THR A 385 15.98 23.98 -11.19
CA THR A 385 16.26 24.99 -12.23
C THR A 385 15.00 25.48 -12.94
N ASN A 386 14.98 26.77 -13.29
CA ASN A 386 13.93 27.37 -14.12
C ASN A 386 14.17 27.20 -15.64
N ARG A 387 15.25 26.51 -16.05
CA ARG A 387 15.63 26.30 -17.47
C ARG A 387 14.51 25.63 -18.26
N GLY A 388 14.03 26.23 -19.35
CA GLY A 388 12.99 25.63 -20.20
C GLY A 388 11.57 25.74 -19.66
N LYS A 389 11.28 26.77 -18.86
CA LYS A 389 9.92 27.17 -18.46
C LYS A 389 9.34 28.31 -19.32
N THR A 390 10.17 28.99 -20.11
CA THR A 390 9.72 30.07 -20.98
C THR A 390 8.75 29.53 -22.04
N PRO A 391 7.53 30.09 -22.18
CA PRO A 391 6.61 29.76 -23.26
C PRO A 391 7.26 29.96 -24.64
N VAL A 392 6.87 29.14 -25.61
CA VAL A 392 7.45 29.15 -26.96
C VAL A 392 7.19 30.48 -27.65
N GLU A 393 6.02 31.06 -27.40
CA GLU A 393 5.54 32.34 -27.92
C GLU A 393 6.44 33.47 -27.41
N VAL A 394 6.70 33.50 -26.11
CA VAL A 394 7.58 34.50 -25.48
C VAL A 394 9.02 34.36 -25.99
N MET A 395 9.52 33.12 -26.14
CA MET A 395 10.85 32.87 -26.72
C MET A 395 10.92 33.31 -28.19
N ARG A 396 9.86 33.10 -28.97
CA ARG A 396 9.78 33.51 -30.37
C ARG A 396 9.79 35.02 -30.52
N THR A 397 8.97 35.72 -29.75
CA THR A 397 8.95 37.18 -29.73
C THR A 397 10.32 37.73 -29.34
N ALA A 398 10.96 37.18 -28.30
CA ALA A 398 12.30 37.61 -27.88
C ALA A 398 13.38 37.38 -28.95
N VAL A 399 13.31 36.28 -29.69
CA VAL A 399 14.23 36.00 -30.81
C VAL A 399 13.98 36.96 -31.97
N ASP A 400 12.72 37.25 -32.31
CA ASP A 400 12.35 38.19 -33.36
C ASP A 400 12.74 39.64 -33.04
N GLU A 401 12.61 40.07 -31.79
CA GLU A 401 13.10 41.37 -31.32
C GLU A 401 14.62 41.53 -31.55
N VAL A 402 15.39 40.45 -31.38
CA VAL A 402 16.84 40.47 -31.61
C VAL A 402 17.16 40.37 -33.10
N LEU A 403 16.56 39.44 -33.84
CA LEU A 403 16.92 39.15 -35.23
C LEU A 403 16.29 40.11 -36.24
N LYS A 404 15.04 40.53 -36.03
CA LYS A 404 14.28 41.38 -36.98
C LYS A 404 14.34 42.86 -36.61
N LYS A 405 14.35 43.19 -35.31
CA LYS A 405 14.39 44.58 -34.82
C LYS A 405 15.78 45.02 -34.34
N ASN A 406 16.80 44.18 -34.53
CA ASN A 406 18.21 44.44 -34.23
C ASN A 406 18.48 44.92 -32.79
N ARG A 407 17.67 44.48 -31.81
CA ARG A 407 17.83 44.87 -30.41
C ARG A 407 18.95 44.06 -29.74
N ALA A 408 19.67 44.70 -28.81
CA ALA A 408 20.72 44.03 -28.06
C ALA A 408 20.15 42.87 -27.20
N ILE A 409 20.76 41.68 -27.30
CA ILE A 409 20.36 40.46 -26.58
C ILE A 409 20.20 40.71 -25.07
N ASN A 410 21.06 41.54 -24.48
CA ASN A 410 21.03 41.84 -23.05
C ASN A 410 19.78 42.61 -22.63
N ALA A 411 19.36 43.58 -23.44
CA ALA A 411 18.17 44.37 -23.17
C ALA A 411 16.92 43.50 -23.24
N VAL A 412 16.80 42.69 -24.31
CA VAL A 412 15.67 41.78 -24.52
C VAL A 412 15.61 40.69 -23.45
N ALA A 413 16.76 40.11 -23.05
CA ALA A 413 16.83 39.12 -21.98
C ALA A 413 16.31 39.67 -20.63
N ARG A 414 16.67 40.92 -20.30
CA ARG A 414 16.23 41.58 -19.06
C ARG A 414 14.74 41.89 -19.07
N GLU A 415 14.20 42.40 -20.18
CA GLU A 415 12.78 42.73 -20.33
C GLU A 415 11.88 41.50 -20.30
N THR A 416 12.30 40.40 -20.94
CA THR A 416 11.51 39.18 -21.07
C THR A 416 11.71 38.19 -19.91
N GLY A 417 12.67 38.46 -19.02
CA GLY A 417 13.06 37.55 -17.94
C GLY A 417 13.70 36.24 -18.42
N ILE A 418 14.19 36.20 -19.66
CA ILE A 418 14.87 35.02 -20.23
C ILE A 418 16.36 35.09 -19.89
N ASP A 419 16.92 33.97 -19.42
CA ASP A 419 18.37 33.86 -19.22
C ASP A 419 19.15 34.22 -20.49
N ARG A 420 20.13 35.13 -20.37
CA ARG A 420 20.91 35.67 -21.49
C ARG A 420 21.52 34.57 -22.36
N MET A 421 22.08 33.53 -21.75
CA MET A 421 22.72 32.43 -22.48
C MET A 421 21.70 31.59 -23.23
N THR A 422 20.51 31.42 -22.66
CA THR A 422 19.38 30.74 -23.30
C THR A 422 18.88 31.52 -24.51
N LEU A 423 18.67 32.84 -24.39
CA LEU A 423 18.25 33.69 -25.50
C LEU A 423 19.31 33.70 -26.61
N LYS A 424 20.59 33.92 -26.26
CA LYS A 424 21.72 33.89 -27.22
C LYS A 424 21.77 32.56 -28.00
N ARG A 425 21.54 31.43 -27.32
CA ARG A 425 21.52 30.10 -27.95
C ARG A 425 20.40 29.99 -28.98
N TYR A 426 19.19 30.44 -28.67
CA TYR A 426 18.06 30.34 -29.58
C TYR A 426 18.15 31.34 -30.74
N VAL A 427 18.64 32.55 -30.51
CA VAL A 427 18.95 33.52 -31.58
C VAL A 427 19.92 32.90 -32.59
N ARG A 428 21.02 32.29 -32.11
CA ARG A 428 21.99 31.60 -32.98
C ARG A 428 21.36 30.41 -33.71
N LYS A 429 20.45 29.69 -33.06
CA LYS A 429 19.80 28.51 -33.65
C LYS A 429 18.83 28.91 -34.76
N SER A 430 18.06 29.97 -34.54
CA SER A 430 17.10 30.52 -35.50
C SER A 430 17.75 31.28 -36.65
N SER A 431 18.93 31.88 -36.43
CA SER A 431 19.71 32.48 -37.51
C SER A 431 20.27 31.43 -38.48
N LEU A 432 20.56 30.22 -37.98
CA LEU A 432 21.07 29.11 -38.79
C LEU A 432 19.94 28.32 -39.47
N SER A 433 18.77 28.22 -38.84
CA SER A 433 17.62 27.52 -39.40
C SER A 433 16.31 28.08 -38.82
N PRO A 434 15.55 28.87 -39.60
CA PRO A 434 14.33 29.55 -39.13
C PRO A 434 13.20 28.61 -38.70
N SER A 435 13.18 27.36 -39.21
CA SER A 435 12.13 26.36 -38.95
C SER A 435 12.34 25.56 -37.66
N VAL A 436 13.43 25.81 -36.92
CA VAL A 436 13.77 25.02 -35.73
C VAL A 436 12.85 25.37 -34.55
N GLY A 437 12.30 24.33 -33.92
CA GLY A 437 11.53 24.46 -32.69
C GLY A 437 12.31 25.17 -31.56
N LEU A 438 11.72 26.24 -31.03
CA LEU A 438 12.21 27.03 -29.88
C LEU A 438 11.91 26.35 -28.53
N ILE A 439 12.08 25.03 -28.51
CA ILE A 439 11.81 24.18 -27.35
C ILE A 439 13.14 23.53 -26.94
N PRO A 440 13.39 23.36 -25.63
CA PRO A 440 14.58 22.66 -25.19
C PRO A 440 14.57 21.21 -25.74
N ASN A 441 15.62 20.84 -26.45
CA ASN A 441 15.80 19.45 -26.90
C ASN A 441 16.38 18.64 -25.74
N TRP A 442 15.51 17.93 -25.02
CA TRP A 442 15.91 17.08 -23.88
C TRP A 442 16.37 15.67 -24.31
N ASN A 443 16.24 15.31 -25.59
CA ASN A 443 16.53 13.98 -26.11
C ASN A 443 18.01 13.76 -26.48
N THR A 444 18.94 14.58 -25.97
CA THR A 444 20.35 14.55 -26.35
C THR A 444 21.17 13.42 -25.72
N ARG A 445 20.55 12.56 -24.87
CA ARG A 445 21.20 11.43 -24.19
C ARG A 445 20.36 10.15 -24.22
N GLN A 446 19.58 9.95 -25.29
CA GLN A 446 18.91 8.68 -25.49
C GLN A 446 19.95 7.58 -25.75
N VAL A 447 19.78 6.42 -25.12
CA VAL A 447 20.70 5.29 -25.29
C VAL A 447 20.55 4.68 -26.68
N PHE A 448 19.31 4.61 -27.17
CA PHE A 448 19.00 4.15 -28.53
C PHE A 448 18.56 5.31 -29.40
N ASN A 449 18.96 5.25 -30.67
CA ASN A 449 18.41 6.12 -31.70
C ASN A 449 17.00 5.65 -32.10
N LEU A 450 16.32 6.43 -32.96
CA LEU A 450 14.95 6.14 -33.35
C LEU A 450 14.82 4.78 -34.05
N GLU A 451 15.75 4.45 -34.95
CA GLU A 451 15.76 3.21 -35.72
C GLU A 451 15.94 1.98 -34.82
N GLN A 452 16.86 2.03 -33.86
CA GLN A 452 17.08 0.98 -32.86
C GLN A 452 15.86 0.79 -31.96
N GLU A 453 15.22 1.88 -31.52
CA GLU A 453 13.96 1.78 -30.78
C GLU A 453 12.84 1.19 -31.64
N GLU A 454 12.84 1.43 -32.96
CA GLU A 454 11.86 0.86 -33.89
C GLU A 454 12.08 -0.64 -34.08
N MET A 455 13.33 -1.07 -34.25
CA MET A 455 13.70 -2.48 -34.33
C MET A 455 13.28 -3.22 -33.06
N LEU A 456 13.56 -2.62 -31.89
CA LEU A 456 13.15 -3.17 -30.60
C LEU A 456 11.62 -3.26 -30.48
N ALA A 457 10.89 -2.22 -30.88
CA ALA A 457 9.43 -2.23 -30.84
C ALA A 457 8.83 -3.30 -31.78
N LYS A 458 9.35 -3.43 -33.01
CA LYS A 458 8.95 -4.47 -33.98
C LYS A 458 9.17 -5.87 -33.40
N TYR A 459 10.32 -6.11 -32.77
CA TYR A 459 10.62 -7.37 -32.11
C TYR A 459 9.62 -7.69 -30.99
N LEU A 460 9.33 -6.73 -30.10
CA LEU A 460 8.37 -6.92 -29.00
C LEU A 460 6.96 -7.21 -29.51
N LEU A 461 6.52 -6.53 -30.58
CA LEU A 461 5.22 -6.77 -31.21
C LEU A 461 5.17 -8.15 -31.87
N GLN A 462 6.24 -8.59 -32.53
CA GLN A 462 6.32 -9.90 -33.16
C GLN A 462 6.32 -11.03 -32.12
N ALA A 463 7.08 -10.88 -31.03
CA ALA A 463 7.06 -11.82 -29.90
C ALA A 463 5.67 -11.92 -29.27
N SER A 464 4.98 -10.77 -29.11
CA SER A 464 3.59 -10.73 -28.65
C SER A 464 2.63 -11.46 -29.59
N LYS A 465 2.78 -11.31 -30.92
CA LYS A 465 1.95 -12.00 -31.92
C LYS A 465 2.13 -13.52 -31.89
N MET A 466 3.29 -14.00 -31.42
CA MET A 466 3.61 -15.42 -31.24
C MET A 466 3.28 -15.95 -29.83
N ASN A 467 2.53 -15.20 -29.01
CA ASN A 467 2.20 -15.49 -27.60
C ASN A 467 3.38 -15.53 -26.62
N TYR A 468 4.51 -14.93 -26.99
CA TYR A 468 5.67 -14.72 -26.10
C TYR A 468 5.74 -13.25 -25.66
N GLY A 469 4.68 -12.77 -25.02
CA GLY A 469 4.66 -11.42 -24.46
C GLY A 469 5.76 -11.24 -23.41
N LEU A 470 6.68 -10.30 -23.65
CA LEU A 470 7.81 -10.06 -22.76
C LEU A 470 7.41 -9.14 -21.61
N SER A 471 7.81 -9.51 -20.38
CA SER A 471 7.56 -8.70 -19.19
C SER A 471 8.40 -7.41 -19.21
N THR A 472 8.00 -6.40 -18.43
CA THR A 472 8.77 -5.16 -18.26
C THR A 472 10.21 -5.41 -17.79
N LYS A 473 10.43 -6.48 -17.01
CA LYS A 473 11.76 -6.93 -16.58
C LYS A 473 12.56 -7.49 -17.76
N THR A 474 11.96 -8.38 -18.53
CA THR A 474 12.60 -9.03 -19.67
C THR A 474 12.91 -8.04 -20.79
N THR A 475 11.99 -7.11 -21.08
CA THR A 475 12.22 -6.02 -22.05
C THR A 475 13.42 -5.15 -21.66
N ARG A 476 13.59 -4.86 -20.36
CA ARG A 476 14.72 -4.06 -19.86
C ARG A 476 16.04 -4.84 -19.88
N GLN A 477 15.98 -6.15 -19.63
CA GLN A 477 17.13 -7.03 -19.80
C GLN A 477 17.57 -7.05 -21.26
N PHE A 478 16.64 -7.31 -22.16
CA PHE A 478 16.87 -7.36 -23.60
C PHE A 478 17.42 -6.04 -24.15
N ALA A 479 16.94 -4.90 -23.65
CA ALA A 479 17.49 -3.59 -23.99
C ALA A 479 18.95 -3.41 -23.54
N TYR A 480 19.33 -3.94 -22.37
CA TYR A 480 20.74 -3.92 -21.98
C TYR A 480 21.56 -4.85 -22.88
N ASP A 481 21.08 -6.06 -23.13
CA ASP A 481 21.77 -7.04 -23.97
C ASP A 481 21.98 -6.50 -25.40
N MET A 482 20.96 -5.86 -25.97
CA MET A 482 21.05 -5.16 -27.26
C MET A 482 22.08 -4.04 -27.24
N ALA A 483 22.15 -3.26 -26.15
CA ALA A 483 23.15 -2.19 -26.04
C ALA A 483 24.58 -2.74 -25.99
N VAL A 484 24.80 -3.83 -25.25
CA VAL A 484 26.11 -4.50 -25.17
C VAL A 484 26.48 -5.12 -26.52
N ALA A 485 25.55 -5.86 -27.15
CA ALA A 485 25.80 -6.55 -28.42
C ALA A 485 26.11 -5.58 -29.57
N ASN A 486 25.57 -4.37 -29.53
CA ASN A 486 25.78 -3.34 -30.55
C ASN A 486 26.84 -2.30 -30.15
N ASN A 487 27.63 -2.54 -29.08
CA ASN A 487 28.66 -1.63 -28.56
C ASN A 487 28.14 -0.20 -28.27
N ILE A 488 26.89 -0.09 -27.83
CA ILE A 488 26.24 1.18 -27.51
C ILE A 488 26.61 1.60 -26.09
N THR A 489 27.10 2.83 -25.94
CA THR A 489 27.43 3.37 -24.62
C THR A 489 26.16 3.56 -23.79
N CYS A 490 26.04 2.79 -22.71
CA CYS A 490 24.91 2.87 -21.78
C CYS A 490 25.36 3.44 -20.42
N PRO A 491 24.42 3.96 -19.60
CA PRO A 491 24.74 4.44 -18.25
C PRO A 491 25.39 3.34 -17.40
N SER A 492 26.37 3.69 -16.55
CA SER A 492 27.07 2.72 -15.67
C SER A 492 26.13 1.84 -14.84
N SER A 493 24.97 2.39 -14.47
CA SER A 493 23.91 1.65 -13.76
C SER A 493 23.29 0.49 -14.56
N TRP A 494 23.31 0.54 -15.89
CA TRP A 494 22.86 -0.56 -16.75
C TRP A 494 23.88 -1.68 -16.72
N SER A 495 25.17 -1.36 -16.91
CA SER A 495 26.26 -2.34 -16.88
C SER A 495 26.40 -3.02 -15.52
N MET A 496 26.29 -2.27 -14.42
CA MET A 496 26.38 -2.81 -13.06
C MET A 496 25.24 -3.78 -12.75
N LYS A 497 24.02 -3.48 -13.23
CA LYS A 497 22.81 -4.27 -12.92
C LYS A 497 22.44 -5.24 -14.04
N LYS A 498 23.25 -5.27 -15.09
CA LYS A 498 23.00 -5.92 -16.37
C LYS A 498 21.58 -5.71 -16.89
N THR A 499 20.98 -4.54 -16.70
CA THR A 499 19.57 -4.30 -17.11
C THR A 499 19.30 -2.82 -17.32
N ALA A 500 18.45 -2.48 -18.30
CA ALA A 500 18.07 -1.10 -18.54
C ALA A 500 17.29 -0.50 -17.35
N GLY A 501 17.34 0.82 -17.19
CA GLY A 501 16.63 1.53 -16.12
C GLY A 501 15.10 1.54 -16.30
N ILE A 502 14.36 1.68 -15.19
CA ILE A 502 12.89 1.82 -15.27
C ILE A 502 12.47 3.12 -15.97
N ASP A 503 13.24 4.20 -15.77
CA ASP A 503 12.98 5.50 -16.41
C ASP A 503 13.17 5.41 -17.93
N TRP A 504 14.13 4.59 -18.38
CA TRP A 504 14.31 4.32 -19.80
C TRP A 504 13.10 3.58 -20.37
N LEU A 505 12.61 2.53 -19.70
CA LEU A 505 11.43 1.79 -20.15
C LEU A 505 10.21 2.70 -20.25
N GLN A 506 9.95 3.54 -19.25
CA GLN A 506 8.83 4.49 -19.28
C GLN A 506 8.97 5.48 -20.44
N GLY A 507 10.18 5.99 -20.67
CA GLY A 507 10.46 6.86 -21.81
C GLY A 507 10.26 6.17 -23.16
N PHE A 508 10.75 4.94 -23.30
CA PHE A 508 10.62 4.10 -24.50
C PHE A 508 9.15 3.82 -24.80
N MET A 509 8.38 3.36 -23.82
CA MET A 509 6.93 3.10 -23.96
C MET A 509 6.15 4.39 -24.29
N LYS A 510 6.54 5.54 -23.74
CA LYS A 510 5.91 6.83 -24.09
C LYS A 510 6.20 7.25 -25.54
N ARG A 511 7.37 6.89 -26.08
CA ARG A 511 7.76 7.16 -27.48
C ARG A 511 7.19 6.14 -28.46
N ARG A 512 6.83 4.95 -28.00
CA ARG A 512 6.30 3.83 -28.78
C ARG A 512 4.88 3.47 -28.32
N PRO A 513 3.87 4.33 -28.60
CA PRO A 513 2.49 4.11 -28.16
C PRO A 513 1.84 2.84 -28.74
N GLU A 514 2.41 2.25 -29.79
CA GLU A 514 2.03 0.95 -30.33
C GLU A 514 2.29 -0.22 -29.35
N LEU A 515 3.12 -0.02 -28.34
CA LEU A 515 3.37 -0.97 -27.26
C LEU A 515 2.44 -0.70 -26.07
N SER A 516 1.72 -1.73 -25.60
CA SER A 516 0.83 -1.63 -24.43
C SER A 516 1.18 -2.67 -23.36
N LEU A 517 1.12 -2.27 -22.09
CA LEU A 517 1.22 -3.21 -20.97
C LEU A 517 -0.17 -3.78 -20.69
N ARG A 518 -0.32 -5.10 -20.81
CA ARG A 518 -1.56 -5.81 -20.50
C ARG A 518 -1.34 -6.80 -19.36
N ALA A 519 -2.37 -7.04 -18.57
CA ALA A 519 -2.38 -8.18 -17.66
C ALA A 519 -2.46 -9.47 -18.49
N PRO A 520 -1.76 -10.55 -18.10
CA PRO A 520 -1.91 -11.84 -18.77
C PRO A 520 -3.33 -12.37 -18.56
N GLU A 521 -4.10 -12.46 -19.64
CA GLU A 521 -5.44 -13.08 -19.67
C GLU A 521 -5.34 -14.59 -19.94
N ALA A 522 -6.33 -15.36 -19.48
CA ALA A 522 -6.44 -16.79 -19.78
C ALA A 522 -6.39 -17.08 -21.30
N THR A 523 -5.73 -18.17 -21.69
CA THR A 523 -5.43 -18.53 -23.09
C THR A 523 -6.69 -18.59 -23.95
N SER A 524 -6.79 -17.73 -24.98
CA SER A 524 -7.89 -17.77 -25.97
C SER A 524 -7.59 -18.78 -27.09
N LEU A 525 -8.63 -19.24 -27.79
CA LEU A 525 -8.54 -20.22 -28.89
C LEU A 525 -7.55 -19.76 -29.99
N ALA A 526 -7.54 -18.46 -30.31
CA ALA A 526 -6.59 -17.84 -31.24
C ALA A 526 -5.13 -17.87 -30.76
N ARG A 527 -4.90 -17.98 -29.44
CA ARG A 527 -3.55 -18.10 -28.86
C ARG A 527 -3.06 -19.55 -28.85
N ALA A 528 -3.96 -20.52 -28.70
CA ALA A 528 -3.64 -21.94 -28.82
C ALA A 528 -3.21 -22.31 -30.26
N THR A 529 -3.88 -21.75 -31.29
CA THR A 529 -3.57 -22.02 -32.70
C THR A 529 -2.24 -21.41 -33.17
N ALA A 530 -1.81 -20.29 -32.59
CA ALA A 530 -0.51 -19.68 -32.88
C ALA A 530 0.68 -20.42 -32.22
N PHE A 531 0.44 -21.33 -31.28
CA PHE A 531 1.46 -22.15 -30.61
C PHE A 531 1.73 -23.47 -31.38
N ASN A 532 2.20 -23.37 -32.63
CA ASN A 532 2.43 -24.51 -33.52
C ASN A 532 3.94 -24.76 -33.78
N LYS A 533 4.27 -25.96 -34.30
CA LYS A 533 5.65 -26.42 -34.57
C LYS A 533 6.41 -25.47 -35.50
N TYR A 534 5.73 -24.86 -36.47
CA TYR A 534 6.31 -23.89 -37.40
C TYR A 534 6.72 -22.59 -36.70
N ASN A 535 5.82 -21.97 -35.93
CA ASN A 535 6.12 -20.78 -35.13
C ASN A 535 7.18 -21.03 -34.05
N ARG A 536 7.19 -22.24 -33.46
CA ARG A 536 8.23 -22.66 -32.50
C ARG A 536 9.62 -22.76 -33.18
N THR A 537 9.68 -23.26 -34.41
CA THR A 537 10.92 -23.36 -35.19
C THR A 537 11.42 -22.00 -35.68
N LEU A 538 10.50 -21.11 -36.11
CA LEU A 538 10.80 -19.72 -36.45
C LEU A 538 11.36 -18.95 -35.25
N PHE A 539 10.74 -19.08 -34.08
CA PHE A 539 11.20 -18.46 -32.84
C PHE A 539 12.62 -18.90 -32.46
N VAL A 540 12.93 -20.19 -32.58
CA VAL A 540 14.29 -20.73 -32.34
C VAL A 540 15.29 -20.21 -33.37
N LYS A 541 14.93 -20.12 -34.66
CA LYS A 541 15.79 -19.51 -35.70
C LYS A 541 16.06 -18.02 -35.45
N PHE A 542 15.05 -17.25 -35.04
CA PHE A 542 15.20 -15.82 -34.71
C PHE A 542 16.03 -15.59 -33.45
N GLN A 543 15.94 -16.49 -32.46
CA GLN A 543 16.73 -16.41 -31.23
C GLN A 543 18.22 -16.71 -31.48
N ILE A 544 18.53 -17.68 -32.35
CA ILE A 544 19.90 -18.05 -32.74
C ILE A 544 20.62 -16.91 -33.49
N GLN A 545 19.89 -16.08 -34.25
CA GLN A 545 20.48 -14.94 -34.97
C GLN A 545 20.91 -13.77 -34.04
N PHE A 546 20.52 -13.80 -32.76
CA PHE A 546 20.81 -12.73 -31.78
C PHE A 546 21.52 -13.21 -30.50
N SER A 547 21.75 -14.51 -30.29
CA SER A 547 22.31 -15.05 -29.05
C SER A 547 23.68 -15.72 -29.24
N MET A 548 24.75 -14.94 -29.16
CA MET A 548 25.97 -15.39 -28.48
C MET A 548 26.07 -14.67 -27.14
N VAL A 549 26.41 -15.42 -26.09
CA VAL A 549 26.66 -15.03 -24.70
C VAL A 549 25.46 -15.16 -23.73
N GLY A 550 25.29 -16.39 -23.25
CA GLY A 550 25.46 -16.78 -21.83
C GLY A 550 24.73 -16.01 -20.72
N LEU A 551 23.69 -16.63 -20.16
CA LEU A 551 23.03 -16.25 -18.92
C LEU A 551 23.16 -17.38 -17.89
N LEU A 552 23.79 -17.08 -16.76
CA LEU A 552 23.39 -17.51 -15.40
C LEU A 552 24.39 -16.90 -14.43
N GLU A 553 23.95 -15.92 -13.62
CA GLU A 553 24.33 -15.69 -12.21
C GLU A 553 23.92 -14.28 -11.74
N SER A 554 23.57 -14.19 -10.46
CA SER A 554 23.20 -13.03 -9.64
C SER A 554 21.76 -12.49 -9.78
N PHE A 555 20.82 -13.17 -9.11
CA PHE A 555 19.65 -12.51 -8.51
C PHE A 555 19.79 -12.55 -6.99
N ASP A 556 20.48 -11.54 -6.45
CA ASP A 556 20.20 -11.01 -5.12
C ASP A 556 20.46 -9.50 -5.16
N GLY A 557 19.51 -8.71 -4.64
CA GLY A 557 19.75 -7.29 -4.34
C GLY A 557 19.15 -6.22 -5.28
N ALA A 558 18.05 -6.48 -5.99
CA ALA A 558 17.49 -5.49 -6.93
C ALA A 558 16.07 -4.96 -6.59
N PHE A 559 15.69 -4.75 -5.32
CA PHE A 559 14.51 -3.92 -4.97
C PHE A 559 14.58 -3.31 -3.55
N PHE A 560 15.72 -2.73 -3.16
CA PHE A 560 15.76 -1.88 -1.97
C PHE A 560 15.86 -0.41 -2.40
N ARG A 561 14.73 0.30 -2.35
CA ARG A 561 14.81 1.72 -1.97
C ARG A 561 15.41 1.74 -0.57
N LYS A 562 16.34 2.67 -0.29
CA LYS A 562 17.00 2.78 1.01
C LYS A 562 15.92 2.79 2.10
N ARG A 563 15.90 1.75 2.94
CA ARG A 563 15.00 1.66 4.10
C ARG A 563 15.23 2.89 4.98
N PRO A 564 14.19 3.61 5.43
CA PRO A 564 14.38 4.73 6.33
C PRO A 564 15.00 4.24 7.64
N THR A 565 16.13 4.86 8.00
CA THR A 565 16.76 4.72 9.33
C THR A 565 16.15 5.69 10.34
N SER A 566 15.39 6.68 9.85
CA SER A 566 14.71 7.67 10.66
C SER A 566 13.62 8.36 9.83
N SER A 567 12.76 9.07 10.53
CA SER A 567 11.80 10.02 10.00
C SER A 567 12.49 11.27 9.47
N ILE A 568 11.85 11.90 8.47
CA ILE A 568 12.34 13.17 7.88
C ILE A 568 11.98 14.39 8.74
N ILE A 569 11.11 14.21 9.74
CA ILE A 569 10.80 15.18 10.80
C ILE A 569 10.88 14.48 12.15
N GLY A 570 11.23 15.22 13.21
CA GLY A 570 11.24 14.70 14.57
C GLY A 570 9.82 14.59 15.17
N PRO A 571 9.71 13.96 16.36
CA PRO A 571 8.46 13.94 17.12
C PRO A 571 8.01 15.33 17.55
N ASP A 572 6.76 15.43 17.99
CA ASP A 572 6.32 16.50 18.86
C ASP A 572 7.14 16.49 20.18
N PRO A 573 7.47 17.65 20.78
CA PRO A 573 8.25 17.69 22.03
C PRO A 573 7.65 16.83 23.16
N SER A 574 6.32 16.70 23.21
CA SER A 574 5.63 15.86 24.20
C SER A 574 5.84 14.35 24.01
N GLN A 575 6.52 13.95 22.93
CA GLN A 575 6.71 12.56 22.50
C GLN A 575 8.19 12.22 22.32
N GLY A 576 9.10 13.03 22.87
CA GLY A 576 10.56 12.89 22.70
C GLY A 576 11.13 11.55 23.16
N ASP A 577 10.52 10.90 24.15
CA ASP A 577 10.96 9.59 24.68
C ASP A 577 10.42 8.39 23.89
N VAL A 578 9.49 8.63 22.96
CA VAL A 578 8.90 7.56 22.15
C VAL A 578 9.86 7.22 20.99
N PRO A 579 10.18 5.94 20.74
CA PRO A 579 11.03 5.56 19.61
C PRO A 579 10.46 5.98 18.25
N ASP A 580 11.31 6.31 17.29
CA ASP A 580 10.87 6.76 15.97
C ASP A 580 10.17 5.65 15.17
N PRO A 581 8.86 5.79 14.85
CA PRO A 581 8.11 4.76 14.15
C PRO A 581 8.67 4.41 12.78
N LYS A 582 9.45 5.30 12.13
CA LYS A 582 10.03 5.09 10.79
C LYS A 582 11.48 4.61 10.79
N ASN A 583 12.05 4.22 11.94
CA ASN A 583 13.31 3.50 11.95
C ASN A 583 13.09 2.01 11.70
N GLU A 584 13.30 1.57 10.46
CA GLU A 584 13.05 0.18 10.07
C GLU A 584 14.15 -0.81 10.47
N PHE A 585 15.33 -0.33 10.87
CA PHE A 585 16.45 -1.19 11.27
C PHE A 585 16.51 -1.41 12.78
N ASP A 586 15.89 -0.51 13.55
CA ASP A 586 15.85 -0.66 14.99
C ASP A 586 14.75 -1.64 15.40
N TYR A 587 15.20 -2.78 15.96
CA TYR A 587 14.32 -3.80 16.52
C TYR A 587 13.45 -3.24 17.64
N ASN A 588 14.00 -2.40 18.52
CA ASN A 588 13.29 -1.89 19.69
C ASN A 588 12.18 -0.93 19.29
N SER A 589 12.47 0.04 18.41
CA SER A 589 11.44 0.89 17.82
C SER A 589 10.39 0.07 17.07
N THR A 590 10.83 -0.86 16.21
CA THR A 590 9.89 -1.69 15.43
C THR A 590 8.98 -2.48 16.36
N ARG A 591 9.52 -3.07 17.44
CA ARG A 591 8.79 -3.85 18.45
C ARG A 591 7.82 -3.00 19.26
N TYR A 592 8.25 -1.80 19.68
CA TYR A 592 7.43 -0.83 20.41
C TYR A 592 6.19 -0.48 19.58
N TRP A 593 6.36 -0.18 18.30
CA TRP A 593 5.24 0.18 17.44
C TRP A 593 4.40 -1.02 17.01
N MET A 594 5.01 -2.20 16.83
CA MET A 594 4.31 -3.40 16.37
C MET A 594 3.15 -3.81 17.26
N GLN A 595 3.30 -3.62 18.58
CA GLN A 595 2.25 -4.00 19.53
C GLN A 595 0.93 -3.27 19.29
N PHE A 596 0.95 -2.11 18.64
CA PHE A 596 -0.25 -1.31 18.36
C PHE A 596 -0.98 -1.70 17.06
N ALA A 597 -0.52 -2.74 16.35
CA ALA A 597 -1.25 -3.29 15.20
C ALA A 597 -2.64 -3.79 15.61
N ASP A 598 -3.62 -3.65 14.72
CA ASP A 598 -5.04 -3.93 14.99
C ASP A 598 -5.28 -5.35 15.54
N PHE A 599 -4.67 -6.35 14.93
CA PHE A 599 -4.80 -7.76 15.31
C PHE A 599 -4.19 -8.12 16.68
N TYR A 600 -3.44 -7.22 17.32
CA TYR A 600 -2.97 -7.39 18.71
C TYR A 600 -3.77 -6.58 19.74
N GLN A 601 -4.70 -5.74 19.28
CA GLN A 601 -5.42 -4.78 20.12
C GLN A 601 -6.91 -5.07 20.23
N VAL A 602 -7.56 -5.41 19.11
CA VAL A 602 -9.02 -5.57 19.06
C VAL A 602 -9.48 -7.02 18.83
N MET A 603 -8.53 -7.96 18.76
CA MET A 603 -8.76 -9.36 18.38
C MET A 603 -8.24 -10.33 19.45
N PRO A 604 -8.80 -10.32 20.66
CA PRO A 604 -8.30 -11.10 21.79
C PRO A 604 -8.31 -12.62 21.57
N TYR A 605 -9.12 -13.14 20.65
CA TYR A 605 -9.20 -14.57 20.35
C TYR A 605 -8.45 -14.99 19.08
N GLY A 606 -7.55 -14.14 18.58
CA GLY A 606 -6.56 -14.56 17.59
C GLY A 606 -5.52 -15.49 18.22
N VAL A 607 -5.17 -16.58 17.54
CA VAL A 607 -4.15 -17.53 18.00
C VAL A 607 -2.78 -17.03 17.58
N LEU A 608 -1.86 -16.88 18.54
CA LEU A 608 -0.50 -16.46 18.26
C LEU A 608 0.43 -17.65 18.01
N TYR A 609 1.33 -17.51 17.04
CA TYR A 609 2.41 -18.47 16.80
C TYR A 609 3.78 -17.79 16.87
N GLU A 610 4.74 -18.49 17.47
CA GLU A 610 6.09 -17.98 17.77
C GLU A 610 7.11 -18.32 16.67
N SER A 611 6.80 -19.29 15.82
CA SER A 611 7.62 -19.70 14.68
C SER A 611 6.75 -20.40 13.62
N ILE A 612 7.31 -20.64 12.42
CA ILE A 612 6.62 -21.43 11.39
C ILE A 612 6.42 -22.89 11.85
N PRO A 613 7.42 -23.58 12.47
CA PRO A 613 7.19 -24.89 13.07
C PRO A 613 6.09 -24.91 14.14
N HIS A 614 6.06 -23.92 15.03
CA HIS A 614 4.98 -23.80 16.03
C HIS A 614 3.62 -23.64 15.36
N LEU A 615 3.51 -22.83 14.29
CA LEU A 615 2.30 -22.75 13.48
C LEU A 615 1.91 -24.11 12.89
N VAL A 616 2.84 -24.88 12.32
CA VAL A 616 2.53 -26.21 11.77
C VAL A 616 1.98 -27.14 12.86
N GLN A 617 2.59 -27.13 14.05
CA GLN A 617 2.13 -27.91 15.19
C GLN A 617 0.70 -27.51 15.60
N ILE A 618 0.42 -26.20 15.72
CA ILE A 618 -0.92 -25.68 16.02
C ILE A 618 -1.93 -26.19 14.97
N LEU A 619 -1.63 -26.05 13.68
CA LEU A 619 -2.58 -26.43 12.62
C LEU A 619 -2.79 -27.95 12.51
N LYS A 620 -1.81 -28.74 12.94
CA LYS A 620 -1.91 -30.21 13.02
C LYS A 620 -2.79 -30.64 14.17
N ASP A 621 -2.60 -30.04 15.36
CA ASP A 621 -3.19 -30.52 16.60
C ASP A 621 -4.56 -29.89 16.90
N ILE A 622 -4.88 -28.74 16.31
CA ILE A 622 -6.11 -28.01 16.63
C ILE A 622 -7.36 -28.80 16.20
N THR A 623 -8.22 -29.08 17.17
CA THR A 623 -9.46 -29.83 16.96
C THR A 623 -10.58 -28.92 16.46
N ASP A 624 -11.61 -29.51 15.84
CA ASP A 624 -12.80 -28.76 15.44
C ASP A 624 -13.56 -28.18 16.64
N GLU A 625 -13.54 -28.87 17.79
CA GLU A 625 -14.10 -28.36 19.05
C GLU A 625 -13.38 -27.09 19.53
N GLN A 626 -12.04 -27.07 19.46
CA GLN A 626 -11.25 -25.88 19.80
C GLN A 626 -11.53 -24.71 18.84
N LEU A 627 -11.65 -24.98 17.53
CA LEU A 627 -12.00 -23.96 16.53
C LEU A 627 -13.41 -23.38 16.78
N MET A 628 -14.38 -24.23 17.10
CA MET A 628 -15.74 -23.80 17.45
C MET A 628 -15.77 -23.02 18.76
N THR A 629 -14.95 -23.40 19.74
CA THR A 629 -14.79 -22.66 21.01
C THR A 629 -14.22 -21.26 20.77
N ILE A 630 -13.16 -21.13 19.95
CA ILE A 630 -12.60 -19.84 19.53
C ILE A 630 -13.69 -18.98 18.87
N SER A 631 -14.41 -19.54 17.90
CA SER A 631 -15.48 -18.84 17.19
C SER A 631 -16.60 -18.38 18.12
N SER A 632 -17.02 -19.21 19.08
CA SER A 632 -18.04 -18.88 20.09
C SER A 632 -17.60 -17.73 20.99
N ASN A 633 -16.33 -17.71 21.40
CA ASN A 633 -15.76 -16.62 22.20
C ASN A 633 -15.67 -15.31 21.39
N MET A 634 -15.24 -15.38 20.13
CA MET A 634 -15.27 -14.24 19.20
C MET A 634 -16.68 -13.68 19.06
N ARG A 635 -17.69 -14.55 18.90
CA ARG A 635 -19.10 -14.18 18.77
C ARG A 635 -19.59 -13.40 19.99
N ARG A 636 -19.34 -13.88 21.20
CA ARG A 636 -19.69 -13.18 22.46
C ARG A 636 -19.02 -11.82 22.56
N TYR A 637 -17.73 -11.74 22.26
CA TYR A 637 -17.00 -10.48 22.30
C TYR A 637 -17.44 -9.50 21.23
N ASN A 638 -17.76 -9.96 20.02
CA ASN A 638 -18.20 -9.09 18.92
C ASN A 638 -19.52 -8.37 19.26
N VAL A 639 -20.42 -9.01 20.02
CA VAL A 639 -21.64 -8.38 20.54
C VAL A 639 -21.30 -7.22 21.49
N GLU A 640 -20.50 -7.49 22.52
CA GLU A 640 -20.13 -6.48 23.51
C GLU A 640 -19.28 -5.34 22.92
N PHE A 641 -18.36 -5.70 22.01
CA PHE A 641 -17.56 -4.74 21.27
C PHE A 641 -18.45 -3.78 20.45
N LYS A 642 -19.47 -4.30 19.76
CA LYS A 642 -20.39 -3.45 18.98
C LYS A 642 -21.17 -2.49 19.87
N LYS A 643 -21.73 -2.97 20.99
CA LYS A 643 -22.43 -2.10 21.97
C LYS A 643 -21.56 -0.93 22.41
N LYS A 644 -20.30 -1.19 22.76
CA LYS A 644 -19.34 -0.15 23.15
C LYS A 644 -19.03 0.82 22.00
N LEU A 645 -18.80 0.29 20.81
CA LEU A 645 -18.50 1.10 19.64
C LEU A 645 -19.67 2.04 19.29
N LEU A 646 -20.92 1.55 19.39
CA LEU A 646 -22.11 2.37 19.19
C LEU A 646 -22.25 3.49 20.23
N ARG A 647 -21.99 3.21 21.53
CA ARG A 647 -21.96 4.27 22.56
C ARG A 647 -20.92 5.34 22.26
N LYS A 648 -19.73 4.92 21.80
CA LYS A 648 -18.66 5.84 21.42
C LYS A 648 -19.06 6.71 20.24
N TRP A 649 -19.63 6.12 19.19
CA TRP A 649 -20.13 6.86 18.05
C TRP A 649 -21.27 7.80 18.41
N ARG A 650 -22.22 7.38 19.25
CA ARG A 650 -23.29 8.27 19.75
C ARG A 650 -22.71 9.54 20.38
N LYS A 651 -21.70 9.42 21.26
CA LYS A 651 -21.04 10.57 21.88
C LYS A 651 -20.38 11.49 20.84
N ILE A 652 -19.68 10.91 19.85
CA ILE A 652 -19.03 11.66 18.76
C ILE A 652 -20.07 12.40 17.90
N LEU A 653 -21.15 11.72 17.52
CA LEU A 653 -22.21 12.28 16.68
C LEU A 653 -22.96 13.43 17.38
N LEU A 654 -23.23 13.29 18.69
CA LEU A 654 -23.83 14.36 19.49
C LEU A 654 -22.94 15.60 19.53
N ALA A 655 -21.64 15.43 19.78
CA ALA A 655 -20.69 16.54 19.78
C ALA A 655 -20.62 17.25 18.41
N PHE A 656 -20.69 16.50 17.30
CA PHE A 656 -20.77 17.10 15.97
C PHE A 656 -22.09 17.83 15.71
N ALA A 657 -23.21 17.26 16.17
CA ALA A 657 -24.54 17.85 15.99
C ALA A 657 -24.68 19.18 16.74
N GLU A 658 -24.26 19.23 18.00
CA GLU A 658 -24.29 20.43 18.85
C GLU A 658 -23.48 21.60 18.26
N ASN A 659 -22.40 21.27 17.53
CA ASN A 659 -21.49 22.26 16.95
C ASN A 659 -21.68 22.45 15.44
N SER A 660 -22.72 21.84 14.85
CA SER A 660 -23.03 22.04 13.43
C SER A 660 -23.88 23.29 13.21
N PRO A 661 -23.52 24.16 12.23
CA PRO A 661 -24.38 25.29 11.84
C PRO A 661 -25.72 24.84 11.24
N ASN A 662 -25.83 23.61 10.73
CA ASN A 662 -27.07 23.10 10.14
C ASN A 662 -28.03 22.50 11.19
N ARG A 663 -27.62 22.37 12.45
CA ARG A 663 -28.45 21.87 13.57
C ARG A 663 -29.23 20.58 13.22
N PRO A 664 -28.54 19.47 12.94
CA PRO A 664 -29.19 18.18 12.75
C PRO A 664 -29.90 17.77 14.06
N HIS A 665 -31.08 17.16 13.93
CA HIS A 665 -31.96 16.84 15.06
C HIS A 665 -32.75 15.54 14.84
#